data_AF-A0AAR5P6R6-F1
#
_entry.id   AF-A0AAR5P6R6-F1
#
_cell.length_a   1.000
_cell.length_b   1.000
_cell.length_c   1.000
_cell.angle_alpha   90.00
_cell.angle_beta   90.00
_cell.angle_gamma   90.00
#
_symmetry.space_group_name_H-M   'P 1'
#
loop_
_entity.id
_entity.type
_entity.pdbx_description
1 polymer ?
#
loop_
_entity_poly.entity_id
_entity_poly.type
_entity_poly.pdbx_seq_one_letter_code
_entity_poly.pdbx_strand_id
1 'polypeptide(L)'
;MAETEKAVLDPNHPLLKRFQDALKEHYVYQINRLKNDIFEYEAETKKTDAEREELGMQAYEVQQMVCRQQKVLEELVNDVHTIAGAKQEVENKLQEERFKYKEAQEQMIAAEKTNLELQNEINSVNLLINQVSQWESKIESNIAVNQRIAEKTRKDNMKLSEEKRKQDGQIYKIMRAIWHLEVEVETMNMQIKLKETEREELEQTVALGNTNLEALQAEYRCLMHSWNSVVVAIGNRDRIVECLRTEEVKVHEKIKSTLSEIDQLKKLTKKEMNENQRLTVNKTRIEMDILPNFIKTSTDQTEKDVERANDEIRHKEVEMKQLLKDFDKISTRKYQLEKQLLQNLENQAANDTVAENLYRTLNLTKEKRKDLEIIMNEAENKQSKFASEIESQKYNNEENERNLAEVEKQRNKLEGEADGIQAEKDKYQMLFGKKERHVTVLNNKLEKILEKMQVKVLISPQELRIVTLEKQIEETQDKIKHLQIFWLREQKNLLNVSKERQEQLQKLNLLNKQNLILNQKNLKVSNELENYKKQEEKIAQTINNLQNKATVLCDNLYKKRDRKSTLDKSNYYLQSQYDGKLKDAELNCLELEAEIAEIEDEKAAYTQELIELNREALEWEKKIKLAHQTKLEMRGAQGQSGDMDNMRQEIQRMNVIYSQLKKAQEKLVKDMEHCVTRRGAIFTVAEARQSKSKASEEKTRINYTRKMDDIRNKIKQLDNEIKTIKEKIFSLSRQKQLIEQEIDSNKNDIAFCESYAKSLRDEIEKRKTNRQLKFEILVMMQRQLNVYRDLTLKRTPFLHTKRDQIQSEYYHQKDTNNKLSSVLQNLMSDFPNYQHELTRMLNTLKLSVYTQFSSHLDLRFN
;
A
#
# COMPACT_ATOMS: atom_id res chain seq x y z
N MET A 1 -134.44 -14.29 -109.19
CA MET A 1 -135.81 -14.71 -108.80
C MET A 1 -136.51 -13.46 -108.28
N ALA A 2 -137.74 -13.16 -108.74
CA ALA A 2 -138.61 -12.04 -108.33
C ALA A 2 -137.88 -10.68 -108.10
N GLU A 3 -137.68 -9.85 -109.12
CA GLU A 3 -138.68 -8.91 -109.67
C GLU A 3 -139.26 -7.91 -108.66
N THR A 4 -138.75 -6.68 -108.72
CA THR A 4 -139.55 -5.45 -108.80
C THR A 4 -138.75 -4.48 -109.68
N GLU A 5 -139.39 -3.87 -110.67
CA GLU A 5 -138.70 -3.13 -111.75
C GLU A 5 -139.37 -1.78 -112.01
N LYS A 6 -138.59 -0.85 -112.60
CA LYS A 6 -138.95 0.50 -113.06
C LYS A 6 -139.06 1.54 -111.93
N ALA A 7 -138.76 2.83 -112.16
CA ALA A 7 -138.35 3.45 -113.42
C ALA A 7 -136.84 3.77 -113.46
N VAL A 8 -136.19 3.45 -114.58
CA VAL A 8 -134.80 3.83 -114.89
C VAL A 8 -134.83 4.68 -116.16
N LEU A 9 -134.12 5.82 -116.16
CA LEU A 9 -133.98 6.69 -117.32
C LEU A 9 -133.07 6.04 -118.38
N ASP A 10 -133.34 6.29 -119.66
CA ASP A 10 -132.54 5.78 -120.78
C ASP A 10 -131.04 6.10 -120.58
N PRO A 11 -130.11 5.15 -120.79
CA PRO A 11 -128.67 5.38 -120.67
C PRO A 11 -128.11 6.57 -121.47
N ASN A 12 -128.79 7.01 -122.54
CA ASN A 12 -128.42 8.14 -123.38
C ASN A 12 -129.07 9.49 -122.98
N HIS A 13 -129.82 9.53 -121.88
CA HIS A 13 -130.54 10.74 -121.48
C HIS A 13 -129.58 11.92 -121.17
N PRO A 14 -129.78 13.13 -121.74
CA PRO A 14 -128.79 14.23 -121.65
C PRO A 14 -128.38 14.63 -120.22
N LEU A 15 -129.26 14.45 -119.23
CA LEU A 15 -128.99 14.74 -117.82
C LEU A 15 -128.10 13.69 -117.11
N LEU A 16 -127.96 12.48 -117.66
CA LEU A 16 -127.07 11.44 -117.09
C LEU A 16 -125.61 11.57 -117.54
N LYS A 17 -125.34 12.28 -118.65
CA LYS A 17 -124.00 12.35 -119.25
C LYS A 17 -122.93 12.88 -118.29
N ARG A 18 -123.21 13.98 -117.56
CA ARG A 18 -122.31 14.54 -116.53
C ARG A 18 -121.93 13.52 -115.44
N PHE A 19 -122.87 12.67 -115.04
CA PHE A 19 -122.62 11.64 -114.01
C PHE A 19 -121.75 10.50 -114.57
N GLN A 20 -121.98 10.08 -115.81
CA GLN A 20 -121.15 9.07 -116.49
C GLN A 20 -119.71 9.56 -116.71
N ASP A 21 -119.54 10.82 -117.16
CA ASP A 21 -118.23 11.44 -117.37
C ASP A 21 -117.45 11.58 -116.06
N ALA A 22 -118.07 12.09 -114.99
CA ALA A 22 -117.43 12.22 -113.66
C ALA A 22 -117.05 10.87 -113.03
N LEU A 23 -117.85 9.83 -113.24
CA LEU A 23 -117.54 8.47 -112.78
C LEU A 23 -116.33 7.89 -113.55
N LYS A 24 -116.25 8.13 -114.86
CA LYS A 24 -115.14 7.71 -115.72
C LYS A 24 -113.84 8.43 -115.34
N GLU A 25 -113.90 9.74 -115.09
CA GLU A 25 -112.77 10.56 -114.66
C GLU A 25 -112.21 10.06 -113.31
N HIS A 26 -113.08 9.79 -112.33
CA HIS A 26 -112.67 9.20 -111.04
C HIS A 26 -111.93 7.86 -111.22
N TYR A 27 -112.39 6.97 -112.09
CA TYR A 27 -111.70 5.70 -112.36
C TYR A 27 -110.36 5.87 -113.09
N VAL A 28 -110.26 6.81 -114.05
CA VAL A 28 -108.98 7.12 -114.72
C VAL A 28 -107.97 7.71 -113.73
N TYR A 29 -108.42 8.60 -112.83
CA TYR A 29 -107.57 9.13 -111.76
C TYR A 29 -107.06 8.03 -110.82
N GLN A 30 -107.94 7.11 -110.39
CA GLN A 30 -107.56 5.95 -109.56
C GLN A 30 -106.53 5.04 -110.26
N ILE A 31 -106.72 4.76 -111.56
CA ILE A 31 -105.79 3.93 -112.35
C ILE A 31 -104.43 4.62 -112.52
N ASN A 32 -104.41 5.92 -112.80
CA ASN A 32 -103.16 6.66 -112.95
C ASN A 32 -102.42 6.82 -111.62
N ARG A 33 -103.14 7.05 -110.50
CA ARG A 33 -102.56 6.98 -109.16
C ARG A 33 -101.94 5.61 -108.92
N LEU A 34 -102.68 4.52 -109.07
CA LEU A 34 -102.17 3.17 -108.78
C LEU A 34 -100.95 2.81 -109.64
N LYS A 35 -100.83 3.34 -110.86
CA LYS A 35 -99.60 3.20 -111.67
C LYS A 35 -98.41 3.99 -111.10
N ASN A 36 -98.63 5.20 -110.58
CA ASN A 36 -97.60 5.97 -109.91
C ASN A 36 -97.20 5.30 -108.58
N ASP A 37 -98.17 4.90 -107.75
CA ASP A 37 -97.95 4.16 -106.50
C ASP A 37 -97.12 2.88 -106.77
N ILE A 38 -97.43 2.11 -107.83
CA ILE A 38 -96.62 0.95 -108.27
C ILE A 38 -95.20 1.36 -108.69
N PHE A 39 -95.03 2.43 -109.48
CA PHE A 39 -93.71 2.89 -109.91
C PHE A 39 -92.85 3.39 -108.74
N GLU A 40 -93.45 4.07 -107.76
CA GLU A 40 -92.80 4.48 -106.52
C GLU A 40 -92.37 3.26 -105.70
N TYR A 41 -93.22 2.23 -105.54
CA TYR A 41 -92.83 0.98 -104.89
C TYR A 41 -91.75 0.20 -105.65
N GLU A 42 -91.77 0.17 -106.99
CA GLU A 42 -90.69 -0.46 -107.78
C GLU A 42 -89.35 0.29 -107.63
N ALA A 43 -89.39 1.63 -107.54
CA ALA A 43 -88.21 2.45 -107.29
C ALA A 43 -87.67 2.30 -105.85
N GLU A 44 -88.57 2.26 -104.85
CA GLU A 44 -88.21 2.02 -103.45
C GLU A 44 -87.69 0.59 -103.22
N THR A 45 -88.23 -0.41 -103.92
CA THR A 45 -87.71 -1.79 -103.92
C THR A 45 -86.28 -1.82 -104.47
N LYS A 46 -86.03 -1.24 -105.65
CA LYS A 46 -84.66 -1.16 -106.22
C LYS A 46 -83.69 -0.41 -105.31
N LYS A 47 -84.15 0.64 -104.63
CA LYS A 47 -83.34 1.40 -103.67
C LYS A 47 -83.01 0.56 -102.42
N THR A 48 -83.98 -0.20 -101.89
CA THR A 48 -83.77 -1.06 -100.71
C THR A 48 -82.95 -2.32 -101.02
N ASP A 49 -83.03 -2.87 -102.23
CA ASP A 49 -82.09 -3.91 -102.70
C ASP A 49 -80.65 -3.36 -102.80
N ALA A 50 -80.46 -2.16 -103.36
CA ALA A 50 -79.15 -1.52 -103.42
C ALA A 50 -78.59 -1.18 -102.02
N GLU A 51 -79.42 -0.66 -101.11
CA GLU A 51 -79.04 -0.45 -99.70
C GLU A 51 -78.71 -1.78 -98.99
N ARG A 52 -79.38 -2.89 -99.33
CA ARG A 52 -79.04 -4.22 -98.81
C ARG A 52 -77.69 -4.73 -99.34
N GLU A 53 -77.38 -4.48 -100.61
CA GLU A 53 -76.07 -4.83 -101.19
C GLU A 53 -74.94 -3.98 -100.61
N GLU A 54 -75.16 -2.67 -100.41
CA GLU A 54 -74.21 -1.80 -99.74
C GLU A 54 -73.97 -2.21 -98.28
N LEU A 55 -75.04 -2.47 -97.51
CA LEU A 55 -74.94 -3.02 -96.15
C LEU A 55 -74.26 -4.40 -96.13
N GLY A 56 -74.45 -5.22 -97.17
CA GLY A 56 -73.76 -6.50 -97.34
C GLY A 56 -72.25 -6.33 -97.52
N MET A 57 -71.83 -5.37 -98.34
CA MET A 57 -70.40 -5.03 -98.51
C MET A 57 -69.82 -4.46 -97.21
N GLN A 58 -70.48 -3.50 -96.57
CA GLN A 58 -70.05 -2.93 -95.29
C GLN A 58 -69.95 -4.00 -94.19
N ALA A 59 -70.91 -4.94 -94.12
CA ALA A 59 -70.86 -6.05 -93.18
C ALA A 59 -69.67 -6.99 -93.45
N TYR A 60 -69.34 -7.26 -94.72
CA TYR A 60 -68.18 -8.06 -95.11
C TYR A 60 -66.85 -7.36 -94.80
N GLU A 61 -66.75 -6.04 -95.04
CA GLU A 61 -65.58 -5.24 -94.64
C GLU A 61 -65.39 -5.24 -93.12
N VAL A 62 -66.47 -5.03 -92.35
CA VAL A 62 -66.44 -5.12 -90.88
C VAL A 62 -66.04 -6.53 -90.44
N GLN A 63 -66.55 -7.59 -91.08
CA GLN A 63 -66.14 -8.97 -90.77
C GLN A 63 -64.65 -9.22 -91.08
N GLN A 64 -64.12 -8.68 -92.18
CA GLN A 64 -62.70 -8.76 -92.51
C GLN A 64 -61.84 -7.98 -91.49
N MET A 65 -62.31 -6.82 -91.02
CA MET A 65 -61.64 -6.05 -89.96
C MET A 65 -61.67 -6.78 -88.61
N VAL A 66 -62.79 -7.43 -88.25
CA VAL A 66 -62.89 -8.30 -87.07
C VAL A 66 -61.92 -9.48 -87.17
N CYS A 67 -61.82 -10.15 -88.33
CA CYS A 67 -60.84 -11.24 -88.52
C CYS A 67 -59.37 -10.76 -88.46
N ARG A 68 -59.07 -9.52 -88.89
CA ARG A 68 -57.75 -8.90 -88.65
C ARG A 68 -57.51 -8.66 -87.17
N GLN A 69 -58.49 -8.08 -86.46
CA GLN A 69 -58.39 -7.82 -85.02
C GLN A 69 -58.26 -9.11 -84.20
N GLN A 70 -58.96 -10.19 -84.59
CA GLN A 70 -58.82 -11.51 -83.96
C GLN A 70 -57.40 -12.06 -84.09
N LYS A 71 -56.77 -11.97 -85.27
CA LYS A 71 -55.37 -12.36 -85.45
C LYS A 71 -54.40 -11.54 -84.61
N VAL A 72 -54.58 -10.21 -84.57
CA VAL A 72 -53.76 -9.33 -83.72
C VAL A 72 -53.97 -9.63 -82.23
N LEU A 73 -55.17 -10.04 -81.82
CA LEU A 73 -55.44 -10.50 -80.45
C LEU A 73 -54.80 -11.87 -80.15
N GLU A 74 -54.79 -12.80 -81.11
CA GLU A 74 -54.08 -14.09 -80.99
C GLU A 74 -52.56 -13.88 -80.90
N GLU A 75 -51.99 -13.00 -81.73
CA GLU A 75 -50.59 -12.56 -81.68
C GLU A 75 -50.27 -11.93 -80.31
N LEU A 76 -51.06 -10.95 -79.85
CA LEU A 76 -50.87 -10.32 -78.53
C LEU A 76 -51.06 -11.28 -77.35
N VAL A 77 -51.92 -12.29 -77.46
CA VAL A 77 -52.08 -13.34 -76.43
C VAL A 77 -50.84 -14.26 -76.39
N ASN A 78 -50.25 -14.58 -77.54
CA ASN A 78 -48.99 -15.32 -77.62
C ASN A 78 -47.81 -14.48 -77.07
N ASP A 79 -47.75 -13.19 -77.37
CA ASP A 79 -46.76 -12.27 -76.81
C ASP A 79 -46.90 -12.17 -75.28
N VAL A 80 -48.13 -12.00 -74.76
CA VAL A 80 -48.38 -12.01 -73.31
C VAL A 80 -47.99 -13.36 -72.69
N HIS A 81 -48.20 -14.49 -73.37
CA HIS A 81 -47.80 -15.80 -72.87
C HIS A 81 -46.27 -15.98 -72.84
N THR A 82 -45.55 -15.55 -73.87
CA THR A 82 -44.08 -15.59 -73.90
C THR A 82 -43.45 -14.63 -72.89
N ILE A 83 -44.00 -13.41 -72.74
CA ILE A 83 -43.60 -12.46 -71.70
C ILE A 83 -43.86 -13.02 -70.29
N ALA A 84 -45.00 -13.69 -70.07
CA ALA A 84 -45.30 -14.36 -68.79
C ALA A 84 -44.32 -15.51 -68.50
N GLY A 85 -43.97 -16.32 -69.50
CA GLY A 85 -42.95 -17.37 -69.39
C GLY A 85 -41.56 -16.81 -69.06
N ALA A 86 -41.11 -15.79 -69.80
CA ALA A 86 -39.85 -15.11 -69.54
C ALA A 86 -39.81 -14.44 -68.15
N LYS A 87 -40.92 -13.84 -67.71
CA LYS A 87 -41.07 -13.31 -66.35
C LYS A 87 -40.94 -14.42 -65.30
N GLN A 88 -41.61 -15.55 -65.49
CA GLN A 88 -41.54 -16.69 -64.56
C GLN A 88 -40.12 -17.25 -64.48
N GLU A 89 -39.39 -17.35 -65.59
CA GLU A 89 -37.97 -17.73 -65.58
C GLU A 89 -37.10 -16.75 -64.78
N VAL A 90 -37.33 -15.44 -64.93
CA VAL A 90 -36.60 -14.40 -64.18
C VAL A 90 -36.96 -14.41 -62.70
N GLU A 91 -38.23 -14.63 -62.34
CA GLU A 91 -38.66 -14.78 -60.95
C GLU A 91 -38.07 -16.05 -60.30
N ASN A 92 -38.02 -17.17 -61.03
CA ASN A 92 -37.36 -18.39 -60.56
C ASN A 92 -35.85 -18.17 -60.33
N LYS A 93 -35.14 -17.58 -61.31
CA LYS A 93 -33.71 -17.26 -61.18
C LYS A 93 -33.43 -16.28 -60.03
N LEU A 94 -34.30 -15.27 -59.85
CA LEU A 94 -34.23 -14.35 -58.71
C LEU A 94 -34.48 -15.06 -57.37
N GLN A 95 -35.35 -16.07 -57.33
CA GLN A 95 -35.59 -16.88 -56.13
C GLN A 95 -34.38 -17.79 -55.81
N GLU A 96 -33.74 -18.37 -56.82
CA GLU A 96 -32.47 -19.12 -56.65
C GLU A 96 -31.34 -18.23 -56.12
N GLU A 97 -31.12 -17.05 -56.71
CA GLU A 97 -30.08 -16.12 -56.24
C GLU A 97 -30.39 -15.56 -54.84
N ARG A 98 -31.67 -15.32 -54.51
CA ARG A 98 -32.08 -14.98 -53.13
C ARG A 98 -31.80 -16.11 -52.14
N PHE A 99 -31.96 -17.38 -52.56
CA PHE A 99 -31.63 -18.53 -51.73
C PHE A 99 -30.11 -18.63 -51.50
N LYS A 100 -29.31 -18.58 -52.57
CA LYS A 100 -27.83 -18.56 -52.50
C LYS A 100 -27.30 -17.40 -51.65
N TYR A 101 -27.86 -16.20 -51.80
CA TYR A 101 -27.52 -15.04 -50.97
C TYR A 101 -27.83 -15.30 -49.49
N LYS A 102 -28.98 -15.90 -49.17
CA LYS A 102 -29.36 -16.23 -47.79
C LYS A 102 -28.46 -17.31 -47.19
N GLU A 103 -28.10 -18.34 -47.96
CA GLU A 103 -27.10 -19.34 -47.53
C GLU A 103 -25.72 -18.68 -47.30
N ALA A 104 -25.27 -17.81 -48.19
CA ALA A 104 -24.01 -17.07 -48.03
C ALA A 104 -24.03 -16.13 -46.82
N GLN A 105 -25.18 -15.49 -46.53
CA GLN A 105 -25.37 -14.66 -45.34
C GLN A 105 -25.35 -15.50 -44.05
N GLU A 106 -25.99 -16.66 -44.04
CA GLU A 106 -25.96 -17.59 -42.91
C GLU A 106 -24.57 -18.19 -42.68
N GLN A 107 -23.84 -18.50 -43.76
CA GLN A 107 -22.43 -18.89 -43.70
C GLN A 107 -21.52 -17.76 -43.19
N MET A 108 -21.75 -16.51 -43.61
CA MET A 108 -21.02 -15.35 -43.09
C MET A 108 -21.25 -15.17 -41.59
N ILE A 109 -22.51 -15.21 -41.13
CA ILE A 109 -22.85 -15.06 -39.70
C ILE A 109 -22.26 -16.22 -38.87
N ALA A 110 -22.25 -17.44 -39.41
CA ALA A 110 -21.56 -18.57 -38.79
C ALA A 110 -20.04 -18.35 -38.70
N ALA A 111 -19.42 -17.85 -39.78
CA ALA A 111 -18.00 -17.52 -39.81
C ALA A 111 -17.64 -16.41 -38.82
N GLU A 112 -18.42 -15.32 -38.76
CA GLU A 112 -18.26 -14.25 -37.76
C GLU A 112 -18.35 -14.77 -36.33
N LYS A 113 -19.32 -15.65 -36.05
CA LYS A 113 -19.48 -16.30 -34.74
C LYS A 113 -18.24 -17.14 -34.38
N THR A 114 -17.75 -17.98 -35.29
CA THR A 114 -16.52 -18.77 -35.04
C THR A 114 -15.26 -17.91 -34.92
N ASN A 115 -15.18 -16.79 -35.65
CA ASN A 115 -14.08 -15.82 -35.54
C ASN A 115 -14.10 -15.11 -34.18
N LEU A 116 -15.28 -14.74 -33.68
CA LEU A 116 -15.44 -14.17 -32.33
C LEU A 116 -15.12 -15.20 -31.23
N GLU A 117 -15.46 -16.47 -31.42
CA GLU A 117 -15.07 -17.57 -30.54
C GLU A 117 -13.54 -17.76 -30.53
N LEU A 118 -12.89 -17.83 -31.70
CA LEU A 118 -11.43 -17.90 -31.83
C LEU A 118 -10.72 -16.65 -31.27
N GLN A 119 -11.28 -15.45 -31.41
CA GLN A 119 -10.73 -14.24 -30.78
C GLN A 119 -10.82 -14.30 -29.25
N ASN A 120 -11.89 -14.87 -28.69
CA ASN A 120 -11.99 -15.11 -27.25
C ASN A 120 -10.99 -16.17 -26.77
N GLU A 121 -10.77 -17.24 -27.54
CA GLU A 121 -9.72 -18.22 -27.27
C GLU A 121 -8.33 -17.59 -27.29
N ILE A 122 -7.99 -16.84 -28.35
CA ILE A 122 -6.73 -16.09 -28.47
C ILE A 122 -6.54 -15.12 -27.30
N ASN A 123 -7.58 -14.39 -26.89
CA ASN A 123 -7.53 -13.51 -25.74
C ASN A 123 -7.30 -14.27 -24.42
N SER A 124 -7.90 -15.45 -24.26
CA SER A 124 -7.68 -16.31 -23.08
C SER A 124 -6.27 -16.91 -23.04
N VAL A 125 -5.73 -17.31 -24.21
CA VAL A 125 -4.36 -17.81 -24.37
C VAL A 125 -3.35 -16.69 -24.15
N ASN A 126 -3.60 -15.49 -24.66
CA ASN A 126 -2.77 -14.31 -24.37
C ASN A 126 -2.79 -13.95 -22.88
N LEU A 127 -3.94 -14.06 -22.20
CA LEU A 127 -4.01 -13.87 -20.74
C LEU A 127 -3.18 -14.94 -20.01
N LEU A 128 -3.26 -16.20 -20.43
CA LEU A 128 -2.47 -17.31 -19.87
C LEU A 128 -0.96 -17.12 -20.10
N ILE A 129 -0.54 -16.72 -21.30
CA ILE A 129 0.87 -16.40 -21.63
C ILE A 129 1.38 -15.27 -20.74
N ASN A 130 0.59 -14.21 -20.53
CA ASN A 130 0.95 -13.12 -19.61
C ASN A 130 1.05 -13.60 -18.15
N GLN A 131 0.19 -14.53 -17.71
CA GLN A 131 0.30 -15.13 -16.38
C GLN A 131 1.55 -16.02 -16.24
N VAL A 132 1.81 -16.86 -17.24
CA VAL A 132 3.00 -17.74 -17.28
C VAL A 132 4.29 -16.92 -17.30
N SER A 133 4.39 -15.87 -18.11
CA SER A 133 5.56 -14.97 -18.12
C SER A 133 5.75 -14.24 -16.78
N GLN A 134 4.65 -13.83 -16.12
CA GLN A 134 4.74 -13.31 -14.74
C GLN A 134 5.16 -14.38 -13.71
N TRP A 135 4.84 -15.66 -13.92
CA TRP A 135 5.28 -16.75 -13.06
C TRP A 135 6.76 -17.08 -13.32
N GLU A 136 7.18 -17.11 -14.58
CA GLU A 136 8.56 -17.28 -15.02
C GLU A 136 9.47 -16.20 -14.42
N SER A 137 9.15 -14.92 -14.59
CA SER A 137 9.92 -13.81 -13.99
C SER A 137 9.96 -13.86 -12.45
N LYS A 138 8.88 -14.32 -11.79
CA LYS A 138 8.87 -14.58 -10.33
C LYS A 138 9.76 -15.78 -9.96
N ILE A 139 9.77 -16.83 -10.77
CA ILE A 139 10.60 -18.03 -10.60
C ILE A 139 12.08 -17.68 -10.81
N GLU A 140 12.44 -16.94 -11.86
CA GLU A 140 13.79 -16.41 -12.08
C GLU A 140 14.27 -15.56 -10.91
N SER A 141 13.44 -14.61 -10.44
CA SER A 141 13.73 -13.78 -9.27
C SER A 141 13.95 -14.64 -8.01
N ASN A 142 13.09 -15.63 -7.78
CA ASN A 142 13.22 -16.57 -6.66
C ASN A 142 14.47 -17.47 -6.81
N ILE A 143 14.83 -17.90 -8.02
CA ILE A 143 16.05 -18.66 -8.30
C ILE A 143 17.29 -17.80 -8.04
N ALA A 144 17.31 -16.54 -8.49
CA ALA A 144 18.42 -15.61 -8.23
C ALA A 144 18.55 -15.29 -6.73
N VAL A 145 17.43 -15.17 -6.00
CA VAL A 145 17.43 -15.04 -4.53
C VAL A 145 17.95 -16.33 -3.87
N ASN A 146 17.47 -17.50 -4.28
CA ASN A 146 17.90 -18.80 -3.76
C ASN A 146 19.38 -19.08 -4.05
N GLN A 147 19.91 -18.67 -5.20
CA GLN A 147 21.34 -18.74 -5.53
C GLN A 147 22.16 -17.85 -4.58
N ARG A 148 21.75 -16.59 -4.34
CA ARG A 148 22.40 -15.70 -3.36
C ARG A 148 22.33 -16.26 -1.93
N ILE A 149 21.21 -16.87 -1.55
CA ILE A 149 21.07 -17.56 -0.26
C ILE A 149 22.03 -18.76 -0.19
N ALA A 150 22.06 -19.63 -1.21
CA ALA A 150 22.94 -20.79 -1.25
C ALA A 150 24.43 -20.39 -1.24
N GLU A 151 24.81 -19.34 -1.96
CA GLU A 151 26.15 -18.74 -1.88
C GLU A 151 26.48 -18.22 -0.49
N LYS A 152 25.54 -17.50 0.15
CA LYS A 152 25.72 -16.99 1.50
C LYS A 152 25.88 -18.15 2.49
N THR A 153 24.98 -19.13 2.46
CA THR A 153 25.06 -20.34 3.28
C THR A 153 26.35 -21.12 3.02
N ARG A 154 26.85 -21.20 1.78
CA ARG A 154 28.16 -21.80 1.48
C ARG A 154 29.32 -21.01 2.10
N LYS A 155 29.29 -19.68 2.01
CA LYS A 155 30.30 -18.77 2.63
C LYS A 155 30.25 -18.84 4.16
N ASP A 156 29.07 -18.90 4.76
CA ASP A 156 28.89 -18.97 6.21
C ASP A 156 29.21 -20.38 6.75
N ASN A 157 28.89 -21.46 6.03
CA ASN A 157 29.37 -22.82 6.33
C ASN A 157 30.89 -22.94 6.24
N MET A 158 31.54 -22.24 5.30
CA MET A 158 33.00 -22.21 5.21
C MET A 158 33.62 -21.51 6.43
N LYS A 159 33.07 -20.37 6.87
CA LYS A 159 33.49 -19.71 8.12
C LYS A 159 33.29 -20.63 9.34
N LEU A 160 32.13 -21.27 9.47
CA LEU A 160 31.85 -22.22 10.55
C LEU A 160 32.82 -23.41 10.53
N SER A 161 33.23 -23.89 9.36
CA SER A 161 34.26 -24.93 9.22
C SER A 161 35.64 -24.44 9.66
N GLU A 162 36.03 -23.21 9.30
CA GLU A 162 37.28 -22.59 9.78
C GLU A 162 37.27 -22.33 11.29
N GLU A 163 36.16 -21.85 11.85
CA GLU A 163 35.97 -21.63 13.27
C GLU A 163 35.99 -22.95 14.04
N LYS A 164 35.34 -23.99 13.52
CA LYS A 164 35.41 -25.33 14.08
C LYS A 164 36.85 -25.88 14.05
N ARG A 165 37.58 -25.72 12.93
CA ARG A 165 39.01 -26.08 12.85
C ARG A 165 39.87 -25.31 13.85
N LYS A 166 39.58 -24.02 14.10
CA LYS A 166 40.24 -23.20 15.13
C LYS A 166 39.92 -23.70 16.54
N GLN A 167 38.66 -24.04 16.83
CA GLN A 167 38.24 -24.64 18.10
C GLN A 167 38.89 -26.01 18.33
N ASP A 168 38.92 -26.90 17.33
CA ASP A 168 39.51 -28.22 17.45
C ASP A 168 41.04 -28.14 17.66
N GLY A 169 41.71 -27.17 17.04
CA GLY A 169 43.10 -26.84 17.33
C GLY A 169 43.33 -26.26 18.74
N GLN A 170 42.35 -25.57 19.34
CA GLN A 170 42.39 -25.15 20.74
C GLN A 170 42.12 -26.31 21.70
N ILE A 171 41.13 -27.16 21.41
CA ILE A 171 40.82 -28.38 22.18
C ILE A 171 42.03 -29.31 22.19
N TYR A 172 42.70 -29.52 21.06
CA TYR A 172 43.93 -30.32 21.01
C TYR A 172 45.06 -29.74 21.86
N LYS A 173 45.25 -28.41 21.86
CA LYS A 173 46.23 -27.73 22.73
C LYS A 173 45.89 -27.90 24.21
N ILE A 174 44.62 -27.74 24.59
CA ILE A 174 44.13 -27.93 25.96
C ILE A 174 44.30 -29.39 26.40
N MET A 175 43.91 -30.35 25.55
CA MET A 175 44.02 -31.77 25.87
C MET A 175 45.48 -32.23 25.99
N ARG A 176 46.39 -31.71 25.15
CA ARG A 176 47.84 -31.94 25.32
C ARG A 176 48.40 -31.33 26.60
N ALA A 177 47.89 -30.17 27.04
CA ALA A 177 48.26 -29.56 28.32
C ALA A 177 47.70 -30.35 29.51
N ILE A 178 46.47 -30.88 29.41
CA ILE A 178 45.88 -31.79 30.39
C ILE A 178 46.76 -33.04 30.54
N TRP A 179 47.10 -33.73 29.44
CA TRP A 179 47.98 -34.91 29.49
C TRP A 179 49.36 -34.61 30.11
N HIS A 180 49.92 -33.42 29.88
CA HIS A 180 51.17 -33.01 30.54
C HIS A 180 50.99 -32.85 32.05
N LEU A 181 49.93 -32.14 32.46
CA LEU A 181 49.61 -31.92 33.88
C LEU A 181 49.22 -33.22 34.60
N GLU A 182 48.56 -34.16 33.94
CA GLU A 182 48.24 -35.49 34.48
C GLU A 182 49.52 -36.30 34.75
N VAL A 183 50.48 -36.30 33.82
CA VAL A 183 51.80 -36.92 34.01
C VAL A 183 52.59 -36.21 35.11
N GLU A 184 52.60 -34.87 35.16
CA GLU A 184 53.24 -34.12 36.24
C GLU A 184 52.61 -34.47 37.61
N VAL A 185 51.28 -34.51 37.71
CA VAL A 185 50.57 -34.91 38.94
C VAL A 185 50.89 -36.36 39.33
N GLU A 186 50.98 -37.29 38.38
CA GLU A 186 51.37 -38.68 38.70
C GLU A 186 52.82 -38.78 39.18
N THR A 187 53.77 -38.06 38.56
CA THR A 187 55.15 -38.02 39.06
C THR A 187 55.26 -37.36 40.44
N MET A 188 54.49 -36.30 40.70
CA MET A 188 54.44 -35.64 42.01
C MET A 188 53.83 -36.56 43.08
N ASN A 189 52.75 -37.28 42.76
CA ASN A 189 52.17 -38.29 43.65
C ASN A 189 53.16 -39.42 43.96
N MET A 190 54.01 -39.82 43.01
CA MET A 190 55.06 -40.81 43.24
C MET A 190 56.21 -40.26 44.10
N GLN A 191 56.59 -38.98 43.93
CA GLN A 191 57.53 -38.30 44.82
C GLN A 191 56.98 -38.16 46.25
N ILE A 192 55.69 -37.84 46.41
CA ILE A 192 55.03 -37.77 47.73
C ILE A 192 55.12 -39.13 48.43
N LYS A 193 54.73 -40.22 47.77
CA LYS A 193 54.81 -41.58 48.35
C LYS A 193 56.23 -41.94 48.80
N LEU A 194 57.24 -41.62 47.98
CA LEU A 194 58.66 -41.84 48.35
C LEU A 194 59.06 -41.00 49.58
N LYS A 195 58.60 -39.76 49.68
CA LYS A 195 58.84 -38.90 50.85
C LYS A 195 58.03 -39.29 52.09
N GLU A 196 56.89 -39.93 51.93
CA GLU A 196 56.16 -40.56 53.04
C GLU A 196 56.90 -41.79 53.56
N THR A 197 57.43 -42.65 52.69
CA THR A 197 58.28 -43.78 53.13
C THR A 197 59.59 -43.33 53.78
N GLU A 198 60.28 -42.32 53.22
CA GLU A 198 61.46 -41.73 53.86
C GLU A 198 61.13 -41.12 55.24
N ARG A 199 59.96 -40.48 55.39
CA ARG A 199 59.49 -39.94 56.67
C ARG A 199 59.23 -41.05 57.69
N GLU A 200 58.60 -42.14 57.29
CA GLU A 200 58.30 -43.28 58.17
C GLU A 200 59.58 -44.01 58.62
N GLU A 201 60.56 -44.19 57.73
CA GLU A 201 61.89 -44.69 58.10
C GLU A 201 62.59 -43.73 59.09
N LEU A 202 62.57 -42.43 58.82
CA LEU A 202 63.14 -41.43 59.73
C LEU A 202 62.43 -41.42 61.10
N GLU A 203 61.10 -41.50 61.14
CA GLU A 203 60.31 -41.57 62.37
C GLU A 203 60.65 -42.82 63.19
N GLN A 204 60.83 -43.98 62.54
CA GLN A 204 61.33 -45.19 63.20
C GLN A 204 62.76 -45.00 63.76
N THR A 205 63.68 -44.39 63.02
CA THR A 205 65.04 -44.13 63.54
C THR A 205 65.04 -43.12 64.71
N VAL A 206 64.13 -42.14 64.72
CA VAL A 206 63.95 -41.20 65.83
C VAL A 206 63.33 -41.88 67.05
N ALA A 207 62.35 -42.77 66.87
CA ALA A 207 61.78 -43.58 67.95
C ALA A 207 62.83 -44.52 68.58
N LEU A 208 63.65 -45.18 67.76
CA LEU A 208 64.79 -45.97 68.22
C LEU A 208 65.85 -45.09 68.90
N GLY A 209 66.09 -43.87 68.42
CA GLY A 209 66.96 -42.89 69.07
C GLY A 209 66.46 -42.52 70.47
N ASN A 210 65.16 -42.21 70.60
CA ASN A 210 64.54 -41.84 71.86
C ASN A 210 64.55 -42.98 72.89
N THR A 211 64.21 -44.21 72.49
CA THR A 211 64.26 -45.38 73.40
C THR A 211 65.69 -45.68 73.88
N ASN A 212 66.70 -45.49 73.02
CA ASN A 212 68.11 -45.58 73.44
C ASN A 212 68.52 -44.45 74.41
N LEU A 213 68.00 -43.23 74.22
CA LEU A 213 68.24 -42.11 75.15
C LEU A 213 67.56 -42.32 76.51
N GLU A 214 66.34 -42.88 76.53
CA GLU A 214 65.64 -43.26 77.77
C GLU A 214 66.39 -44.37 78.51
N ALA A 215 66.90 -45.38 77.81
CA ALA A 215 67.74 -46.43 78.38
C ALA A 215 69.02 -45.86 79.02
N LEU A 216 69.76 -45.01 78.29
CA LEU A 216 70.94 -44.31 78.83
C LEU A 216 70.61 -43.41 80.02
N GLN A 217 69.43 -42.77 80.03
CA GLN A 217 68.99 -41.97 81.18
C GLN A 217 68.63 -42.85 82.40
N ALA A 218 68.09 -44.04 82.18
CA ALA A 218 67.86 -45.02 83.24
C ALA A 218 69.19 -45.54 83.83
N GLU A 219 70.15 -45.93 82.98
CA GLU A 219 71.51 -46.30 83.41
C GLU A 219 72.18 -45.19 84.22
N TYR A 220 72.11 -43.94 83.76
CA TYR A 220 72.64 -42.78 84.48
C TYR A 220 71.98 -42.59 85.87
N ARG A 221 70.66 -42.77 85.98
CA ARG A 221 69.95 -42.72 87.28
C ARG A 221 70.41 -43.83 88.21
N CYS A 222 70.58 -45.06 87.72
CA CYS A 222 71.09 -46.19 88.50
C CYS A 222 72.53 -45.96 88.97
N LEU A 223 73.41 -45.48 88.08
CA LEU A 223 74.80 -45.15 88.41
C LEU A 223 74.87 -44.04 89.47
N MET A 224 74.08 -42.97 89.32
CA MET A 224 74.09 -41.86 90.27
C MET A 224 73.48 -42.24 91.64
N HIS A 225 72.52 -43.17 91.67
CA HIS A 225 72.03 -43.76 92.92
C HIS A 225 73.12 -44.60 93.61
N SER A 226 73.85 -45.42 92.85
CA SER A 226 75.00 -46.20 93.37
C SER A 226 76.10 -45.27 93.91
N TRP A 227 76.46 -44.22 93.17
CA TRP A 227 77.44 -43.22 93.59
C TRP A 227 77.02 -42.53 94.90
N ASN A 228 75.77 -42.06 95.00
CA ASN A 228 75.26 -41.44 96.22
C ASN A 228 75.29 -42.41 97.42
N SER A 229 75.04 -43.71 97.21
CA SER A 229 75.18 -44.73 98.25
C SER A 229 76.64 -44.86 98.74
N VAL A 230 77.61 -44.85 97.83
CA VAL A 230 79.05 -44.85 98.17
C VAL A 230 79.45 -43.59 98.93
N VAL A 231 78.98 -42.41 98.51
CA VAL A 231 79.26 -41.14 99.21
C VAL A 231 78.70 -41.15 100.64
N VAL A 232 77.48 -41.65 100.85
CA VAL A 232 76.90 -41.81 102.21
C VAL A 232 77.70 -42.82 103.05
N ALA A 233 78.19 -43.91 102.45
CA ALA A 233 79.04 -44.87 103.13
C ALA A 233 80.41 -44.30 103.53
N ILE A 234 80.98 -43.37 102.75
CA ILE A 234 82.20 -42.63 103.10
C ILE A 234 81.92 -41.66 104.25
N GLY A 235 80.90 -40.80 104.16
CA GLY A 235 80.57 -39.84 105.23
C GLY A 235 80.25 -40.49 106.58
N ASN A 236 79.66 -41.70 106.57
CA ASN A 236 79.46 -42.49 107.79
C ASN A 236 80.78 -43.02 108.38
N ARG A 237 81.80 -43.35 107.56
CA ARG A 237 83.13 -43.74 108.03
C ARG A 237 83.89 -42.56 108.61
N ASP A 238 83.87 -41.42 107.93
CA ASP A 238 84.52 -40.19 108.41
C ASP A 238 83.97 -39.77 109.78
N ARG A 239 82.66 -39.87 109.98
CA ARG A 239 82.00 -39.60 111.26
C ARG A 239 82.45 -40.55 112.39
N ILE A 240 82.81 -41.79 112.09
CA ILE A 240 83.39 -42.72 113.08
C ILE A 240 84.84 -42.32 113.43
N VAL A 241 85.62 -41.89 112.44
CA VAL A 241 86.99 -41.38 112.67
C VAL A 241 86.98 -40.10 113.50
N GLU A 242 86.02 -39.20 113.26
CA GLU A 242 85.79 -38.00 114.06
C GLU A 242 85.54 -38.34 115.54
N CYS A 243 84.63 -39.29 115.82
CA CYS A 243 84.37 -39.76 117.18
C CYS A 243 85.63 -40.36 117.85
N LEU A 244 86.41 -41.18 117.15
CA LEU A 244 87.64 -41.77 117.68
C LEU A 244 88.68 -40.70 118.06
N ARG A 245 88.85 -39.66 117.23
CA ARG A 245 89.72 -38.51 117.55
C ARG A 245 89.26 -37.76 118.80
N THR A 246 87.95 -37.61 119.02
CA THR A 246 87.44 -36.92 120.22
C THR A 246 87.72 -37.68 121.52
N GLU A 247 87.82 -39.01 121.49
CA GLU A 247 88.25 -39.81 122.65
C GLU A 247 89.77 -39.75 122.86
N GLU A 248 90.56 -39.74 121.78
CA GLU A 248 92.02 -39.57 121.84
C GLU A 248 92.40 -38.27 122.58
N VAL A 249 91.74 -37.14 122.24
CA VAL A 249 91.95 -35.84 122.90
C VAL A 249 91.64 -35.91 124.39
N LYS A 250 90.51 -36.52 124.80
CA LYS A 250 90.14 -36.67 126.22
C LYS A 250 91.15 -37.48 127.03
N VAL A 251 91.78 -38.50 126.42
CA VAL A 251 92.87 -39.26 127.05
C VAL A 251 94.12 -38.38 127.18
N HIS A 252 94.46 -37.61 126.15
CA HIS A 252 95.62 -36.73 126.16
C HIS A 252 95.50 -35.60 127.21
N GLU A 253 94.32 -35.03 127.40
CA GLU A 253 94.06 -34.02 128.45
C GLU A 253 94.26 -34.57 129.88
N LYS A 254 93.82 -35.81 130.15
CA LYS A 254 94.03 -36.46 131.45
C LYS A 254 95.52 -36.64 131.77
N ILE A 255 96.32 -37.04 130.78
CA ILE A 255 97.79 -37.15 130.92
C ILE A 255 98.41 -35.77 131.19
N LYS A 256 97.93 -34.73 130.50
CA LYS A 256 98.41 -33.35 130.67
C LYS A 256 98.10 -32.79 132.06
N SER A 257 96.98 -33.20 132.68
CA SER A 257 96.62 -32.85 134.05
C SER A 257 97.62 -33.41 135.07
N THR A 258 97.91 -34.72 135.03
CA THR A 258 98.80 -35.36 136.01
C THR A 258 100.25 -34.88 135.89
N LEU A 259 100.71 -34.53 134.68
CA LEU A 259 102.00 -33.90 134.47
C LEU A 259 102.09 -32.50 135.10
N SER A 260 100.98 -31.74 135.13
CA SER A 260 100.92 -30.40 135.72
C SER A 260 101.07 -30.43 137.25
N GLU A 261 100.45 -31.41 137.91
CA GLU A 261 100.54 -31.61 139.37
C GLU A 261 101.99 -31.89 139.82
N ILE A 262 102.68 -32.77 139.10
CA ILE A 262 104.10 -33.09 139.32
C ILE A 262 104.98 -31.83 139.19
N ASP A 263 104.66 -30.95 138.23
CA ASP A 263 105.45 -29.74 137.96
C ASP A 263 105.14 -28.59 138.94
N GLN A 264 103.97 -28.58 139.59
CA GLN A 264 103.67 -27.65 140.69
C GLN A 264 104.49 -27.98 141.94
N LEU A 265 104.61 -29.26 142.32
CA LEU A 265 105.44 -29.69 143.44
C LEU A 265 106.90 -29.26 143.27
N LYS A 266 107.47 -29.46 142.07
CA LYS A 266 108.83 -29.00 141.72
C LYS A 266 109.01 -27.48 141.81
N LYS A 267 107.96 -26.69 141.57
CA LYS A 267 108.01 -25.22 141.59
C LYS A 267 108.03 -24.63 143.00
N LEU A 268 107.47 -25.30 144.00
CA LEU A 268 107.52 -24.83 145.39
C LEU A 268 108.95 -24.89 145.95
N THR A 269 109.64 -26.03 145.81
CA THR A 269 111.05 -26.19 146.21
C THR A 269 111.99 -25.17 145.55
N LYS A 270 111.62 -24.67 144.37
CA LYS A 270 112.41 -23.70 143.60
C LYS A 270 112.10 -22.23 143.93
N LYS A 271 111.11 -21.92 144.78
CA LYS A 271 110.79 -20.53 145.18
C LYS A 271 111.74 -19.99 146.25
N GLU A 272 111.89 -20.72 147.36
CA GLU A 272 112.83 -20.39 148.47
C GLU A 272 114.23 -19.99 147.96
N MET A 273 114.73 -20.69 146.94
CA MET A 273 116.08 -20.47 146.39
C MET A 273 116.21 -19.19 145.53
N ASN A 274 115.11 -18.63 145.02
CA ASN A 274 115.15 -17.49 144.08
C ASN A 274 114.88 -16.12 144.72
N GLU A 275 114.21 -16.07 145.87
CA GLU A 275 113.91 -14.82 146.58
C GLU A 275 115.22 -14.07 146.94
N ASN A 276 116.27 -14.83 147.26
CA ASN A 276 117.61 -14.34 147.63
C ASN A 276 118.44 -13.75 146.44
N GLN A 277 117.97 -13.86 145.19
CA GLN A 277 118.72 -13.36 144.01
C GLN A 277 118.04 -12.18 143.29
N ARG A 278 116.78 -11.85 143.60
CA ARG A 278 115.99 -10.90 142.78
C ARG A 278 115.91 -9.46 143.32
N LEU A 279 116.82 -9.05 144.21
CA LEU A 279 116.98 -7.66 144.65
C LEU A 279 117.89 -6.82 143.72
N THR A 280 118.69 -7.45 142.86
CA THR A 280 119.86 -6.78 142.25
C THR A 280 119.63 -6.16 140.87
N VAL A 281 118.74 -6.73 140.03
CA VAL A 281 118.65 -6.36 138.60
C VAL A 281 117.27 -5.82 138.22
N ASN A 282 117.10 -4.54 138.54
CA ASN A 282 116.68 -3.45 137.64
C ASN A 282 115.64 -3.74 136.53
N LYS A 283 114.54 -2.97 136.40
CA LYS A 283 114.52 -1.53 136.04
C LYS A 283 115.17 -1.26 134.67
N THR A 284 114.46 -1.50 133.55
CA THR A 284 114.29 -0.53 132.44
C THR A 284 113.35 -0.98 131.28
N ARG A 285 112.33 -0.14 131.00
CA ARG A 285 111.76 0.31 129.68
C ARG A 285 110.77 -0.52 128.83
N ILE A 286 109.87 0.23 128.17
CA ILE A 286 108.78 -0.11 127.20
C ILE A 286 108.65 1.05 126.12
N GLU A 287 107.48 1.74 125.89
CA GLU A 287 107.23 3.00 125.05
C GLU A 287 107.02 2.91 123.47
N MET A 288 106.37 3.79 122.64
CA MET A 288 105.03 4.51 122.58
C MET A 288 104.66 5.18 121.16
N ASP A 289 103.50 5.90 120.97
CA ASP A 289 102.73 6.20 119.67
C ASP A 289 102.05 7.65 119.55
N ILE A 290 101.16 8.17 118.62
CA ILE A 290 100.84 8.32 117.11
C ILE A 290 99.60 9.33 116.89
N LEU A 291 99.39 10.10 115.75
CA LEU A 291 98.06 10.55 115.07
C LEU A 291 98.07 11.78 114.00
N PRO A 292 96.98 12.07 113.19
CA PRO A 292 96.84 13.17 112.12
C PRO A 292 95.53 14.10 112.07
N ASN A 293 95.34 15.06 111.09
CA ASN A 293 94.18 16.05 110.88
C ASN A 293 94.24 16.90 109.52
N PHE A 294 93.37 17.83 108.95
CA PHE A 294 91.92 18.30 108.96
C PHE A 294 91.49 19.22 107.70
N ILE A 295 90.35 20.01 107.67
CA ILE A 295 89.65 20.64 106.45
C ILE A 295 88.63 21.87 106.65
N LYS A 296 88.41 22.86 105.69
CA LYS A 296 87.10 23.60 105.28
C LYS A 296 87.05 24.82 104.24
N THR A 297 86.01 25.73 104.20
CA THR A 297 85.34 26.42 102.98
C THR A 297 84.45 27.73 103.18
N SER A 298 84.05 28.52 102.11
CA SER A 298 82.87 29.49 101.86
C SER A 298 83.12 31.05 101.61
N THR A 299 82.29 32.05 101.11
CA THR A 299 80.98 32.28 100.32
C THR A 299 80.65 33.79 99.88
N ASP A 300 79.61 34.05 99.00
CA ASP A 300 78.61 35.21 98.86
C ASP A 300 78.61 36.51 97.93
N GLN A 301 77.37 36.94 97.54
CA GLN A 301 76.74 38.27 97.12
C GLN A 301 76.48 38.72 95.63
N THR A 302 75.20 39.04 95.27
CA THR A 302 74.75 39.77 94.02
C THR A 302 73.34 40.43 94.12
N GLU A 303 73.13 41.73 93.79
CA GLU A 303 71.77 42.36 93.86
C GLU A 303 71.61 43.76 93.17
N LYS A 304 71.78 43.95 91.84
CA LYS A 304 71.72 45.34 91.25
C LYS A 304 71.17 45.61 89.84
N ASP A 305 70.71 44.64 89.05
CA ASP A 305 70.43 44.85 87.62
C ASP A 305 68.96 44.93 87.18
N VAL A 306 68.00 44.82 88.11
CA VAL A 306 66.57 44.63 87.76
C VAL A 306 65.84 45.92 87.33
N GLU A 307 66.22 47.10 87.82
CA GLU A 307 65.42 48.34 87.59
C GLU A 307 65.42 48.85 86.14
N ARG A 308 66.48 48.59 85.35
CA ARG A 308 66.62 49.16 83.99
C ARG A 308 65.66 48.59 82.94
N ALA A 309 64.97 47.48 83.21
CA ALA A 309 64.19 46.77 82.20
C ALA A 309 62.73 47.28 82.02
N ASN A 310 62.19 48.07 82.95
CA ASN A 310 60.76 48.37 82.98
C ASN A 310 60.31 49.55 82.09
N ASP A 311 61.18 50.51 81.80
CA ASP A 311 60.77 51.73 81.07
C ASP A 311 60.71 51.55 79.54
N GLU A 312 61.54 50.67 78.95
CA GLU A 312 61.52 50.40 77.50
C GLU A 312 60.18 49.78 77.04
N ILE A 313 59.55 48.97 77.90
CA ILE A 313 58.31 48.23 77.59
C ILE A 313 57.16 49.21 77.30
N ARG A 314 57.01 50.26 78.12
CA ARG A 314 55.90 51.23 78.00
C ARG A 314 55.95 52.04 76.71
N HIS A 315 57.13 52.28 76.15
CA HIS A 315 57.28 53.05 74.92
C HIS A 315 56.80 52.27 73.68
N LYS A 316 56.83 50.92 73.71
CA LYS A 316 56.40 50.05 72.61
C LYS A 316 54.88 49.89 72.51
N GLU A 317 54.17 49.94 73.64
CA GLU A 317 52.70 49.77 73.66
C GLU A 317 51.92 50.92 72.97
N VAL A 318 52.52 52.11 72.87
CA VAL A 318 51.90 53.29 72.24
C VAL A 318 52.03 53.22 70.71
N GLU A 319 53.20 52.87 70.19
CA GLU A 319 53.44 52.70 68.74
C GLU A 319 52.48 51.65 68.14
N MET A 320 52.28 50.54 68.86
CA MET A 320 51.43 49.43 68.43
C MET A 320 49.96 49.82 68.25
N LYS A 321 49.44 50.76 69.07
CA LYS A 321 48.06 51.26 68.95
C LYS A 321 47.85 52.21 67.77
N GLN A 322 48.90 52.91 67.33
CA GLN A 322 48.85 53.77 66.16
C GLN A 322 48.80 52.93 64.87
N LEU A 323 49.67 51.91 64.77
CA LEU A 323 49.76 51.00 63.62
C LEU A 323 48.44 50.27 63.31
N LEU A 324 47.73 49.79 64.34
CA LEU A 324 46.41 49.15 64.19
C LEU A 324 45.38 50.09 63.53
N LYS A 325 45.43 51.38 63.84
CA LYS A 325 44.46 52.37 63.36
C LYS A 325 44.64 52.78 61.89
N ASP A 326 45.83 52.56 61.34
CA ASP A 326 46.11 52.74 59.91
C ASP A 326 45.94 51.44 59.13
N PHE A 327 46.14 50.27 59.77
CA PHE A 327 45.78 48.96 59.21
C PHE A 327 44.28 48.86 58.82
N ASP A 328 43.38 49.37 59.65
CA ASP A 328 41.92 49.37 59.35
C ASP A 328 41.56 50.29 58.17
N LYS A 329 42.25 51.43 58.01
CA LYS A 329 42.07 52.32 56.85
C LYS A 329 42.55 51.66 55.56
N ILE A 330 43.67 50.95 55.62
CA ILE A 330 44.21 50.20 54.49
C ILE A 330 43.27 49.02 54.15
N SER A 331 42.77 48.29 55.15
CA SER A 331 41.84 47.16 54.95
C SER A 331 40.50 47.59 54.35
N THR A 332 39.92 48.72 54.80
CA THR A 332 38.69 49.27 54.21
C THR A 332 38.89 49.80 52.79
N ARG A 333 40.04 50.42 52.49
CA ARG A 333 40.39 50.84 51.12
C ARG A 333 40.65 49.64 50.20
N LYS A 334 41.31 48.60 50.71
CA LYS A 334 41.52 47.30 50.05
C LYS A 334 40.18 46.67 49.68
N TYR A 335 39.24 46.53 50.63
CA TYR A 335 37.92 45.94 50.37
C TYR A 335 37.10 46.70 49.31
N GLN A 336 37.20 48.04 49.29
CA GLN A 336 36.57 48.85 48.23
C GLN A 336 37.17 48.58 46.84
N LEU A 337 38.51 48.48 46.75
CA LEU A 337 39.21 48.13 45.52
C LEU A 337 38.94 46.68 45.09
N GLU A 338 38.93 45.72 46.02
CA GLU A 338 38.60 44.31 45.76
C GLU A 338 37.16 44.17 45.22
N LYS A 339 36.20 44.93 45.73
CA LYS A 339 34.83 44.94 45.21
C LYS A 339 34.74 45.53 43.79
N GLN A 340 35.47 46.61 43.52
CA GLN A 340 35.55 47.18 42.16
C GLN A 340 36.30 46.25 41.19
N LEU A 341 37.33 45.55 41.66
CA LEU A 341 38.05 44.54 40.91
C LEU A 341 37.12 43.36 40.58
N LEU A 342 36.34 42.85 41.55
CA LEU A 342 35.35 41.81 41.32
C LEU A 342 34.32 42.23 40.28
N GLN A 343 33.76 43.42 40.40
CA GLN A 343 32.70 43.88 39.48
C GLN A 343 33.23 44.14 38.06
N ASN A 344 34.49 44.53 37.90
CA ASN A 344 35.15 44.58 36.60
C ASN A 344 35.52 43.16 36.09
N LEU A 345 35.96 42.26 36.96
CA LEU A 345 36.24 40.85 36.63
C LEU A 345 34.98 40.10 36.20
N GLU A 346 33.80 40.35 36.79
CA GLU A 346 32.54 39.75 36.38
C GLU A 346 32.10 40.25 34.99
N ASN A 347 32.19 41.56 34.72
CA ASN A 347 31.86 42.12 33.41
C ASN A 347 32.87 41.72 32.32
N GLN A 348 34.16 41.63 32.67
CA GLN A 348 35.18 41.12 31.76
C GLN A 348 34.98 39.62 31.53
N ALA A 349 34.82 38.81 32.59
CA ALA A 349 34.56 37.37 32.47
C ALA A 349 33.25 37.04 31.76
N ALA A 350 32.23 37.90 31.75
CA ALA A 350 31.03 37.69 30.93
C ALA A 350 31.35 37.71 29.42
N ASN A 351 32.18 38.64 28.97
CA ASN A 351 32.61 38.72 27.58
C ASN A 351 33.74 37.73 27.26
N ASP A 352 34.75 37.65 28.14
CA ASP A 352 35.87 36.73 28.01
C ASP A 352 35.41 35.28 28.15
N THR A 353 34.41 34.89 28.94
CA THR A 353 33.94 33.48 28.90
C THR A 353 33.23 33.14 27.60
N VAL A 354 32.58 34.09 26.90
CA VAL A 354 32.01 33.82 25.57
C VAL A 354 33.13 33.74 24.53
N ALA A 355 34.05 34.71 24.52
CA ALA A 355 35.18 34.73 23.60
C ALA A 355 36.15 33.57 23.84
N GLU A 356 36.48 33.27 25.10
CA GLU A 356 37.31 32.15 25.53
C GLU A 356 36.59 30.81 25.34
N ASN A 357 35.26 30.68 25.52
CA ASN A 357 34.60 29.42 25.15
C ASN A 357 34.59 29.22 23.62
N LEU A 358 34.51 30.28 22.81
CA LEU A 358 34.70 30.18 21.36
C LEU A 358 36.15 29.87 20.98
N TYR A 359 37.15 30.51 21.58
CA TYR A 359 38.57 30.21 21.36
C TYR A 359 38.98 28.84 21.92
N ARG A 360 38.43 28.40 23.05
CA ARG A 360 38.65 27.09 23.67
C ARG A 360 37.95 25.99 22.87
N THR A 361 36.76 26.21 22.32
CA THR A 361 36.16 25.24 21.37
C THR A 361 36.87 25.23 20.02
N LEU A 362 37.34 26.37 19.52
CA LEU A 362 38.18 26.46 18.32
C LEU A 362 39.55 25.77 18.52
N ASN A 363 40.18 25.94 19.68
CA ASN A 363 41.45 25.29 19.99
C ASN A 363 41.23 23.80 20.27
N LEU A 364 40.23 23.39 21.07
CA LEU A 364 39.88 21.98 21.25
C LEU A 364 39.49 21.27 19.95
N THR A 365 38.97 21.98 18.94
CA THR A 365 38.71 21.39 17.60
C THR A 365 39.94 21.39 16.69
N LYS A 366 40.87 22.36 16.83
CA LYS A 366 42.19 22.33 16.18
C LYS A 366 43.10 21.26 16.79
N GLU A 367 43.09 21.11 18.11
CA GLU A 367 43.78 20.06 18.87
C GLU A 367 43.20 18.71 18.48
N LYS A 368 41.88 18.48 18.59
CA LYS A 368 41.28 17.23 18.11
C LYS A 368 41.51 16.95 16.63
N ARG A 369 41.61 17.98 15.76
CA ARG A 369 42.02 17.78 14.36
C ARG A 369 43.46 17.29 14.29
N LYS A 370 44.40 17.93 15.00
CA LYS A 370 45.80 17.49 15.08
C LYS A 370 45.94 16.10 15.72
N ASP A 371 45.18 15.78 16.75
CA ASP A 371 45.17 14.47 17.40
C ASP A 371 44.66 13.41 16.42
N LEU A 372 43.59 13.69 15.67
CA LEU A 372 43.08 12.79 14.62
C LEU A 372 44.06 12.66 13.45
N GLU A 373 44.75 13.73 13.08
CA GLU A 373 45.80 13.75 12.04
C GLU A 373 47.05 12.98 12.49
N ILE A 374 47.45 13.08 13.76
CA ILE A 374 48.51 12.27 14.39
C ILE A 374 48.08 10.81 14.45
N ILE A 375 46.84 10.51 14.88
CA ILE A 375 46.30 9.14 14.92
C ILE A 375 46.19 8.54 13.50
N MET A 376 45.83 9.33 12.50
CA MET A 376 45.80 8.92 11.09
C MET A 376 47.22 8.63 10.58
N ASN A 377 48.15 9.56 10.77
CA ASN A 377 49.56 9.37 10.41
C ASN A 377 50.19 8.19 11.17
N GLU A 378 49.84 7.97 12.44
CA GLU A 378 50.23 6.79 13.21
C GLU A 378 49.61 5.50 12.65
N ALA A 379 48.35 5.53 12.22
CA ALA A 379 47.67 4.39 11.62
C ALA A 379 48.27 4.03 10.25
N GLU A 380 48.57 5.02 9.41
CA GLU A 380 49.26 4.85 8.12
C GLU A 380 50.69 4.36 8.30
N ASN A 381 51.42 4.88 9.30
CA ASN A 381 52.75 4.37 9.67
C ASN A 381 52.69 2.94 10.22
N LYS A 382 51.68 2.59 11.03
CA LYS A 382 51.47 1.21 11.52
C LYS A 382 51.08 0.27 10.37
N GLN A 383 50.22 0.70 9.45
CA GLN A 383 49.86 -0.03 8.25
C GLN A 383 51.07 -0.25 7.32
N SER A 384 51.92 0.77 7.16
CA SER A 384 53.17 0.66 6.37
C SER A 384 54.17 -0.29 7.02
N LYS A 385 54.31 -0.26 8.36
CA LYS A 385 55.10 -1.24 9.12
C LYS A 385 54.54 -2.65 8.99
N PHE A 386 53.24 -2.85 9.19
CA PHE A 386 52.61 -4.16 9.00
C PHE A 386 52.73 -4.68 7.56
N ALA A 387 52.68 -3.82 6.54
CA ALA A 387 52.95 -4.23 5.17
C ALA A 387 54.39 -4.73 4.99
N SER A 388 55.38 -3.98 5.47
CA SER A 388 56.80 -4.36 5.43
C SER A 388 57.10 -5.60 6.29
N GLU A 389 56.46 -5.75 7.45
CA GLU A 389 56.53 -6.95 8.29
C GLU A 389 55.90 -8.17 7.59
N ILE A 390 54.77 -8.01 6.88
CA ILE A 390 54.15 -9.07 6.09
C ILE A 390 55.06 -9.48 4.92
N GLU A 391 55.71 -8.55 4.23
CA GLU A 391 56.66 -8.86 3.16
C GLU A 391 57.93 -9.53 3.69
N SER A 392 58.47 -9.07 4.82
CA SER A 392 59.59 -9.73 5.50
C SER A 392 59.22 -11.14 5.96
N GLN A 393 58.03 -11.35 6.54
CA GLN A 393 57.59 -12.69 6.97
C GLN A 393 57.29 -13.61 5.77
N LYS A 394 56.82 -13.09 4.63
CA LYS A 394 56.73 -13.87 3.38
C LYS A 394 58.11 -14.32 2.90
N TYR A 395 59.07 -13.39 2.79
CA TYR A 395 60.44 -13.69 2.41
C TYR A 395 61.08 -14.73 3.36
N ASN A 396 60.93 -14.53 4.68
CA ASN A 396 61.43 -15.46 5.68
C ASN A 396 60.76 -16.84 5.57
N ASN A 397 59.48 -16.92 5.22
CA ASN A 397 58.79 -18.19 4.98
C ASN A 397 59.32 -18.89 3.71
N GLU A 398 59.52 -18.16 2.61
CA GLU A 398 60.12 -18.73 1.39
C GLU A 398 61.57 -19.22 1.63
N GLU A 399 62.34 -18.50 2.44
CA GLU A 399 63.69 -18.93 2.84
C GLU A 399 63.63 -20.15 3.78
N ASN A 400 62.71 -20.17 4.74
CA ASN A 400 62.48 -21.32 5.62
C ASN A 400 61.99 -22.56 4.86
N GLU A 401 61.15 -22.42 3.84
CA GLU A 401 60.71 -23.54 2.98
C GLU A 401 61.89 -24.12 2.18
N ARG A 402 62.80 -23.28 1.66
CA ARG A 402 64.03 -23.74 1.01
C ARG A 402 64.96 -24.46 1.99
N ASN A 403 65.18 -23.87 3.17
CA ASN A 403 66.00 -24.44 4.23
C ASN A 403 65.42 -25.77 4.73
N LEU A 404 64.10 -25.88 4.87
CA LEU A 404 63.43 -27.10 5.29
C LEU A 404 63.53 -28.19 4.23
N ALA A 405 63.35 -27.86 2.94
CA ALA A 405 63.57 -28.80 1.83
C ALA A 405 65.03 -29.28 1.74
N GLU A 406 66.02 -28.42 2.04
CA GLU A 406 67.41 -28.85 2.15
C GLU A 406 67.66 -29.73 3.38
N VAL A 407 67.11 -29.39 4.55
CA VAL A 407 67.21 -30.21 5.77
C VAL A 407 66.53 -31.57 5.59
N GLU A 408 65.39 -31.66 4.91
CA GLU A 408 64.77 -32.94 4.53
C GLU A 408 65.69 -33.75 3.61
N LYS A 409 66.33 -33.11 2.63
CA LYS A 409 67.28 -33.74 1.72
C LYS A 409 68.57 -34.21 2.43
N GLN A 410 68.99 -33.53 3.49
CA GLN A 410 70.09 -33.96 4.36
C GLN A 410 69.64 -35.10 5.30
N ARG A 411 68.45 -34.99 5.90
CA ARG A 411 67.82 -36.02 6.76
C ARG A 411 67.69 -37.34 6.01
N ASN A 412 67.21 -37.33 4.77
CA ASN A 412 67.03 -38.53 3.94
C ASN A 412 68.38 -39.20 3.58
N LYS A 413 69.50 -38.45 3.52
CA LYS A 413 70.84 -39.03 3.38
C LYS A 413 71.30 -39.69 4.68
N LEU A 414 71.20 -38.95 5.79
CA LEU A 414 71.61 -39.42 7.11
C LEU A 414 70.78 -40.63 7.58
N GLU A 415 69.52 -40.74 7.16
CA GLU A 415 68.67 -41.90 7.38
C GLU A 415 69.18 -43.13 6.62
N GLY A 416 69.55 -42.99 5.34
CA GLY A 416 70.20 -44.07 4.58
C GLY A 416 71.60 -44.45 5.09
N GLU A 417 72.36 -43.49 5.61
CA GLU A 417 73.63 -43.77 6.31
C GLU A 417 73.40 -44.49 7.65
N ALA A 418 72.36 -44.11 8.39
CA ALA A 418 71.98 -44.76 9.65
C ALA A 418 71.47 -46.18 9.43
N ASP A 419 70.68 -46.45 8.38
CA ASP A 419 70.27 -47.80 7.98
C ASP A 419 71.49 -48.69 7.64
N GLY A 420 72.48 -48.11 6.94
CA GLY A 420 73.76 -48.78 6.66
C GLY A 420 74.53 -49.13 7.93
N ILE A 421 74.66 -48.18 8.86
CA ILE A 421 75.32 -48.37 10.17
C ILE A 421 74.55 -49.38 11.04
N GLN A 422 73.22 -49.38 10.98
CA GLN A 422 72.38 -50.33 11.72
C GLN A 422 72.56 -51.76 11.17
N ALA A 423 72.64 -51.94 9.84
CA ALA A 423 72.96 -53.23 9.23
C ALA A 423 74.39 -53.72 9.59
N GLU A 424 75.37 -52.83 9.71
CA GLU A 424 76.70 -53.19 10.25
C GLU A 424 76.63 -53.56 11.73
N LYS A 425 75.89 -52.80 12.54
CA LYS A 425 75.71 -53.05 13.98
C LYS A 425 75.07 -54.41 14.24
N ASP A 426 74.07 -54.83 13.47
CA ASP A 426 73.43 -56.14 13.63
C ASP A 426 74.39 -57.28 13.26
N LYS A 427 75.20 -57.10 12.21
CA LYS A 427 76.31 -57.99 11.83
C LYS A 427 77.38 -58.07 12.94
N TYR A 428 77.69 -56.97 13.63
CA TYR A 428 78.58 -56.97 14.80
C TYR A 428 77.93 -57.58 16.05
N GLN A 429 76.64 -57.37 16.32
CA GLN A 429 75.92 -58.03 17.42
C GLN A 429 75.92 -59.55 17.25
N MET A 430 75.75 -60.07 16.03
CA MET A 430 75.90 -61.50 15.75
C MET A 430 77.33 -62.03 16.01
N LEU A 431 78.36 -61.17 15.94
CA LEU A 431 79.74 -61.51 16.32
C LEU A 431 79.96 -61.43 17.84
N PHE A 432 79.42 -60.42 18.51
CA PHE A 432 79.47 -60.30 19.98
C PHE A 432 78.76 -61.46 20.68
N GLY A 433 77.56 -61.83 20.25
CA GLY A 433 76.84 -63.00 20.79
C GLY A 433 77.56 -64.34 20.60
N LYS A 434 78.54 -64.43 19.70
CA LYS A 434 79.46 -65.59 19.57
C LYS A 434 80.64 -65.50 20.56
N LYS A 435 81.05 -64.29 20.97
CA LYS A 435 82.13 -64.05 21.94
C LYS A 435 81.64 -64.08 23.39
N GLU A 436 80.45 -63.60 23.69
CA GLU A 436 79.86 -63.64 25.05
C GLU A 436 79.68 -65.09 25.54
N ARG A 437 79.23 -65.98 24.66
CA ARG A 437 79.19 -67.45 24.88
C ARG A 437 80.56 -68.08 25.18
N HIS A 438 81.65 -67.35 24.96
CA HIS A 438 83.01 -67.77 25.29
C HIS A 438 83.48 -67.16 26.63
N VAL A 439 83.05 -65.93 26.94
CA VAL A 439 83.33 -65.25 28.21
C VAL A 439 82.61 -65.91 29.39
N THR A 440 81.36 -66.34 29.22
CA THR A 440 80.61 -67.08 30.26
C THR A 440 81.29 -68.39 30.66
N VAL A 441 81.91 -69.08 29.70
CA VAL A 441 82.71 -70.31 29.93
C VAL A 441 84.00 -70.03 30.72
N LEU A 442 84.48 -68.77 30.74
CA LEU A 442 85.65 -68.34 31.52
C LEU A 442 85.26 -67.82 32.91
N ASN A 443 84.19 -67.03 33.05
CA ASN A 443 83.72 -66.53 34.35
C ASN A 443 83.36 -67.67 35.31
N ASN A 444 82.72 -68.74 34.81
CA ASN A 444 82.40 -69.95 35.57
C ASN A 444 83.64 -70.71 36.12
N LYS A 445 84.87 -70.30 35.75
CA LYS A 445 86.14 -70.79 36.31
C LYS A 445 86.73 -69.84 37.35
N LEU A 446 86.40 -68.54 37.31
CA LEU A 446 86.91 -67.51 38.23
C LEU A 446 86.16 -67.49 39.57
N GLU A 447 84.84 -67.66 39.56
CA GLU A 447 84.02 -67.64 40.80
C GLU A 447 84.49 -68.70 41.80
N LYS A 448 84.89 -69.89 41.30
CA LYS A 448 85.46 -71.00 42.09
C LYS A 448 86.79 -70.71 42.79
N ILE A 449 87.38 -69.54 42.55
CA ILE A 449 88.64 -69.09 43.18
C ILE A 449 88.36 -68.03 44.26
N LEU A 450 87.30 -67.23 44.11
CA LEU A 450 87.02 -66.07 44.96
C LEU A 450 86.36 -66.41 46.31
N GLU A 451 85.72 -67.58 46.46
CA GLU A 451 85.11 -68.01 47.73
C GLU A 451 86.11 -68.24 48.89
N LYS A 452 87.44 -68.22 48.62
CA LYS A 452 88.43 -68.80 49.55
C LYS A 452 89.05 -67.89 50.61
N MET A 453 88.92 -66.55 50.56
CA MET A 453 89.54 -65.67 51.57
C MET A 453 88.74 -64.38 51.86
N GLN A 454 88.62 -64.05 53.16
CA GLN A 454 88.16 -62.77 53.71
C GLN A 454 88.92 -62.45 55.01
N VAL A 455 89.09 -61.17 55.37
CA VAL A 455 89.18 -60.64 56.75
C VAL A 455 89.24 -59.08 56.73
N LYS A 456 88.90 -58.42 57.84
CA LYS A 456 88.87 -56.96 58.05
C LYS A 456 89.34 -56.62 59.49
N VAL A 457 89.84 -55.41 59.76
CA VAL A 457 90.40 -55.00 61.09
C VAL A 457 89.95 -53.57 61.50
N LEU A 458 89.99 -53.23 62.80
CA LEU A 458 89.45 -52.01 63.43
C LEU A 458 90.52 -51.11 64.12
N ILE A 459 90.11 -49.91 64.57
CA ILE A 459 90.84 -48.95 65.43
C ILE A 459 89.92 -48.47 66.60
N SER A 460 90.48 -47.83 67.63
CA SER A 460 89.94 -47.64 69.00
C SER A 460 88.81 -46.59 69.18
N PRO A 461 87.92 -46.69 70.21
CA PRO A 461 86.66 -45.92 70.25
C PRO A 461 86.65 -44.59 71.03
N GLN A 462 87.61 -44.30 71.94
CA GLN A 462 87.47 -43.15 72.87
C GLN A 462 87.76 -41.78 72.23
N GLU A 463 88.82 -41.66 71.43
CA GLU A 463 89.14 -40.43 70.69
C GLU A 463 88.01 -40.06 69.71
N LEU A 464 87.41 -41.09 69.10
CA LEU A 464 86.25 -40.99 68.22
C LEU A 464 85.07 -40.29 68.93
N ARG A 465 84.87 -40.52 70.23
CA ARG A 465 83.75 -39.95 70.99
C ARG A 465 83.88 -38.44 71.22
N ILE A 466 85.07 -37.93 71.50
CA ILE A 466 85.30 -36.49 71.70
C ILE A 466 85.08 -35.74 70.38
N VAL A 467 85.72 -36.22 69.29
CA VAL A 467 85.56 -35.65 67.95
C VAL A 467 84.08 -35.65 67.50
N THR A 468 83.29 -36.68 67.84
CA THR A 468 81.85 -36.67 67.52
C THR A 468 81.06 -35.61 68.30
N LEU A 469 81.43 -35.26 69.53
CA LEU A 469 80.70 -34.29 70.34
C LEU A 469 80.99 -32.85 69.90
N GLU A 470 82.26 -32.52 69.65
CA GLU A 470 82.64 -31.20 69.12
C GLU A 470 81.99 -30.95 67.74
N LYS A 471 82.04 -31.96 66.86
CA LYS A 471 81.37 -31.93 65.55
C LYS A 471 79.85 -31.79 65.66
N GLN A 472 79.20 -32.39 66.66
CA GLN A 472 77.76 -32.22 66.90
C GLN A 472 77.40 -30.79 67.38
N ILE A 473 78.27 -30.14 68.15
CA ILE A 473 78.10 -28.73 68.56
C ILE A 473 78.26 -27.80 67.34
N GLU A 474 79.27 -28.02 66.51
CA GLU A 474 79.48 -27.23 65.28
C GLU A 474 78.32 -27.42 64.29
N GLU A 475 77.92 -28.67 64.03
CA GLU A 475 76.75 -28.98 63.20
C GLU A 475 75.44 -28.37 63.71
N THR A 476 75.23 -28.26 65.04
CA THR A 476 74.01 -27.64 65.59
C THR A 476 74.06 -26.12 65.49
N GLN A 477 75.23 -25.49 65.65
CA GLN A 477 75.38 -24.06 65.39
C GLN A 477 75.14 -23.72 63.91
N ASP A 478 75.64 -24.52 62.97
CA ASP A 478 75.39 -24.31 61.54
C ASP A 478 73.94 -24.58 61.14
N LYS A 479 73.27 -25.59 61.73
CA LYS A 479 71.82 -25.79 61.58
C LYS A 479 71.03 -24.55 62.06
N ILE A 480 71.43 -23.91 63.16
CA ILE A 480 70.82 -22.65 63.63
C ILE A 480 71.06 -21.50 62.65
N LYS A 481 72.28 -21.31 62.14
CA LYS A 481 72.59 -20.29 61.12
C LYS A 481 71.75 -20.50 59.84
N HIS A 482 71.66 -21.74 59.36
CA HIS A 482 70.84 -22.09 58.19
C HIS A 482 69.35 -21.81 58.42
N LEU A 483 68.81 -22.13 59.60
CA LEU A 483 67.42 -21.83 59.95
C LEU A 483 67.14 -20.32 60.04
N GLN A 484 68.08 -19.52 60.56
CA GLN A 484 67.95 -18.05 60.55
C GLN A 484 67.97 -17.48 59.13
N ILE A 485 68.87 -17.96 58.26
CA ILE A 485 68.93 -17.56 56.85
C ILE A 485 67.65 -17.98 56.10
N PHE A 486 67.13 -19.18 56.36
CA PHE A 486 65.86 -19.66 55.82
C PHE A 486 64.68 -18.80 56.28
N TRP A 487 64.59 -18.49 57.57
CA TRP A 487 63.53 -17.63 58.12
C TRP A 487 63.55 -16.22 57.53
N LEU A 488 64.72 -15.60 57.40
CA LEU A 488 64.86 -14.29 56.73
C LEU A 488 64.49 -14.34 55.25
N ARG A 489 64.73 -15.47 54.57
CA ARG A 489 64.32 -15.71 53.19
C ARG A 489 62.79 -15.79 53.07
N GLU A 490 62.13 -16.55 53.95
CA GLU A 490 60.67 -16.66 53.96
C GLU A 490 59.98 -15.37 54.42
N GLN A 491 60.55 -14.64 55.37
CA GLN A 491 60.06 -13.31 55.74
C GLN A 491 60.10 -12.34 54.54
N LYS A 492 61.17 -12.41 53.73
CA LYS A 492 61.28 -11.63 52.48
C LYS A 492 60.28 -12.11 51.41
N ASN A 493 60.10 -13.42 51.25
CA ASN A 493 59.12 -13.99 50.32
C ASN A 493 57.69 -13.56 50.67
N LEU A 494 57.32 -13.66 51.96
CA LEU A 494 56.03 -13.21 52.49
C LEU A 494 55.77 -11.72 52.24
N LEU A 495 56.80 -10.87 52.41
CA LEU A 495 56.70 -9.43 52.18
C LEU A 495 56.53 -9.11 50.69
N ASN A 496 57.25 -9.81 49.80
CA ASN A 496 57.06 -9.73 48.35
C ASN A 496 55.65 -10.14 47.93
N VAL A 497 55.17 -11.33 48.34
CA VAL A 497 53.83 -11.82 48.03
C VAL A 497 52.74 -10.90 48.59
N SER A 498 52.95 -10.30 49.77
CA SER A 498 52.05 -9.28 50.32
C SER A 498 51.99 -8.02 49.46
N LYS A 499 53.14 -7.55 48.94
CA LYS A 499 53.21 -6.42 48.00
C LYS A 499 52.53 -6.74 46.66
N GLU A 500 52.78 -7.93 46.10
CA GLU A 500 52.14 -8.40 44.87
C GLU A 500 50.62 -8.49 45.03
N ARG A 501 50.13 -9.05 46.15
CA ARG A 501 48.70 -9.05 46.51
C ARG A 501 48.13 -7.63 46.56
N GLN A 502 48.85 -6.68 47.14
CA GLN A 502 48.41 -5.28 47.21
C GLN A 502 48.35 -4.63 45.83
N GLU A 503 49.32 -4.89 44.95
CA GLU A 503 49.30 -4.43 43.55
C GLU A 503 48.17 -5.11 42.74
N GLN A 504 47.91 -6.40 42.96
CA GLN A 504 46.78 -7.11 42.35
C GLN A 504 45.44 -6.51 42.81
N LEU A 505 45.28 -6.20 44.10
CA LEU A 505 44.09 -5.51 44.63
C LEU A 505 43.92 -4.11 44.03
N GLN A 506 45.00 -3.35 43.81
CA GLN A 506 44.92 -2.07 43.11
C GLN A 506 44.51 -2.24 41.64
N LYS A 507 45.10 -3.20 40.91
CA LYS A 507 44.75 -3.53 39.52
C LYS A 507 43.29 -3.97 39.40
N LEU A 508 42.80 -4.83 40.29
CA LEU A 508 41.41 -5.31 40.34
C LEU A 508 40.42 -4.17 40.63
N ASN A 509 40.73 -3.28 41.58
CA ASN A 509 39.91 -2.08 41.84
C ASN A 509 39.85 -1.13 40.63
N LEU A 510 40.94 -1.01 39.87
CA LEU A 510 40.99 -0.20 38.65
C LEU A 510 40.19 -0.84 37.50
N LEU A 511 40.28 -2.17 37.36
CA LEU A 511 39.47 -2.95 36.42
C LEU A 511 37.96 -2.86 36.73
N ASN A 512 37.59 -2.92 38.02
CA ASN A 512 36.20 -2.74 38.46
C ASN A 512 35.67 -1.34 38.11
N LYS A 513 36.48 -0.28 38.29
CA LYS A 513 36.12 1.08 37.85
C LYS A 513 35.95 1.16 36.33
N GLN A 514 36.82 0.51 35.56
CA GLN A 514 36.69 0.44 34.09
C GLN A 514 35.41 -0.30 33.67
N ASN A 515 35.10 -1.46 34.26
CA ASN A 515 33.85 -2.19 34.01
C ASN A 515 32.61 -1.35 34.36
N LEU A 516 32.63 -0.58 35.45
CA LEU A 516 31.51 0.27 35.84
C LEU A 516 31.30 1.42 34.82
N ILE A 517 32.39 2.03 34.32
CA ILE A 517 32.35 3.02 33.23
C ILE A 517 31.86 2.39 31.91
N LEU A 518 32.31 1.18 31.57
CA LEU A 518 31.88 0.47 30.37
C LEU A 518 30.38 0.11 30.44
N ASN A 519 29.89 -0.35 31.59
CA ASN A 519 28.47 -0.62 31.80
C ASN A 519 27.62 0.66 31.69
N GLN A 520 28.09 1.79 32.23
CA GLN A 520 27.41 3.09 32.03
C GLN A 520 27.41 3.55 30.57
N LYS A 521 28.50 3.32 29.82
CA LYS A 521 28.53 3.58 28.36
C LYS A 521 27.57 2.67 27.61
N ASN A 522 27.54 1.38 27.94
CA ASN A 522 26.67 0.39 27.30
C ASN A 522 25.18 0.70 27.55
N LEU A 523 24.81 1.14 28.76
CA LEU A 523 23.47 1.64 29.07
C LEU A 523 23.10 2.88 28.23
N LYS A 524 24.01 3.85 28.05
CA LYS A 524 23.78 5.02 27.19
C LYS A 524 23.56 4.61 25.74
N VAL A 525 24.45 3.78 25.17
CA VAL A 525 24.33 3.28 23.79
C VAL A 525 23.06 2.45 23.60
N SER A 526 22.65 1.65 24.60
CA SER A 526 21.38 0.91 24.56
C SER A 526 20.17 1.83 24.53
N ASN A 527 20.15 2.88 25.36
CA ASN A 527 19.09 3.88 25.36
C ASN A 527 19.06 4.69 24.05
N GLU A 528 20.22 5.01 23.49
CA GLU A 528 20.34 5.67 22.18
C GLU A 528 19.80 4.76 21.06
N LEU A 529 20.17 3.48 21.02
CA LEU A 529 19.64 2.48 20.09
C LEU A 529 18.11 2.31 20.22
N GLU A 530 17.56 2.27 21.43
CA GLU A 530 16.12 2.18 21.64
C GLU A 530 15.39 3.45 21.19
N ASN A 531 15.99 4.63 21.39
CA ASN A 531 15.48 5.90 20.86
C ASN A 531 15.53 5.93 19.33
N TYR A 532 16.59 5.43 18.69
CA TYR A 532 16.66 5.31 17.24
C TYR A 532 15.63 4.34 16.68
N LYS A 533 15.41 3.17 17.31
CA LYS A 533 14.30 2.26 16.94
C LYS A 533 12.93 2.94 17.04
N LYS A 534 12.68 3.70 18.10
CA LYS A 534 11.45 4.49 18.28
C LYS A 534 11.32 5.66 17.30
N GLN A 535 12.39 6.07 16.62
CA GLN A 535 12.35 7.01 15.50
C GLN A 535 12.11 6.27 14.17
N GLU A 536 12.77 5.13 13.96
CA GLU A 536 12.58 4.24 12.81
C GLU A 536 11.13 3.75 12.70
N GLU A 537 10.52 3.28 13.79
CA GLU A 537 9.09 2.91 13.84
C GLU A 537 8.17 4.07 13.46
N LYS A 538 8.46 5.29 13.93
CA LYS A 538 7.69 6.49 13.56
C LYS A 538 7.87 6.87 12.10
N ILE A 539 9.07 6.70 11.55
CA ILE A 539 9.36 6.93 10.13
C ILE A 539 8.67 5.86 9.27
N ALA A 540 8.67 4.59 9.67
CA ALA A 540 7.91 3.54 9.01
C ALA A 540 6.39 3.82 9.03
N GLN A 541 5.86 4.31 10.16
CA GLN A 541 4.46 4.73 10.26
C GLN A 541 4.15 5.95 9.37
N THR A 542 5.03 6.96 9.27
CA THR A 542 4.81 8.09 8.35
C THR A 542 4.95 7.68 6.89
N ILE A 543 5.86 6.77 6.54
CA ILE A 543 5.98 6.18 5.20
C ILE A 543 4.71 5.43 4.82
N ASN A 544 4.20 4.53 5.68
CA ASN A 544 2.94 3.82 5.43
C ASN A 544 1.76 4.81 5.29
N ASN A 545 1.70 5.86 6.11
CA ASN A 545 0.67 6.89 6.00
C ASN A 545 0.80 7.73 4.71
N LEU A 546 2.01 7.96 4.20
CA LEU A 546 2.26 8.62 2.91
C LEU A 546 1.93 7.70 1.73
N GLN A 547 2.25 6.41 1.81
CA GLN A 547 1.85 5.40 0.82
C GLN A 547 0.33 5.27 0.73
N ASN A 548 -0.36 5.20 1.88
CA ASN A 548 -1.84 5.18 1.93
C ASN A 548 -2.46 6.47 1.37
N LYS A 549 -1.82 7.63 1.56
CA LYS A 549 -2.23 8.88 0.90
C LYS A 549 -1.95 8.85 -0.60
N ALA A 550 -0.84 8.28 -1.05
CA ALA A 550 -0.50 8.13 -2.45
C ALA A 550 -1.48 7.20 -3.18
N THR A 551 -1.83 6.04 -2.61
CA THR A 551 -2.83 5.13 -3.19
C THR A 551 -4.20 5.80 -3.27
N VAL A 552 -4.67 6.47 -2.20
CA VAL A 552 -5.93 7.24 -2.22
C VAL A 552 -5.89 8.38 -3.25
N LEU A 553 -4.74 9.04 -3.47
CA LEU A 553 -4.61 10.04 -4.53
C LEU A 553 -4.62 9.41 -5.93
N CYS A 554 -3.94 8.27 -6.14
CA CYS A 554 -4.00 7.51 -7.39
C CYS A 554 -5.43 7.06 -7.71
N ASP A 555 -6.14 6.49 -6.74
CA ASP A 555 -7.57 6.12 -6.82
C ASP A 555 -8.45 7.29 -7.25
N ASN A 556 -8.24 8.46 -6.65
CA ASN A 556 -8.97 9.68 -6.99
C ASN A 556 -8.58 10.24 -8.37
N LEU A 557 -7.33 10.04 -8.81
CA LEU A 557 -6.89 10.38 -10.17
C LEU A 557 -7.48 9.43 -11.21
N TYR A 558 -7.55 8.12 -10.96
CA TYR A 558 -8.26 7.15 -11.80
C TYR A 558 -9.74 7.52 -11.91
N LYS A 559 -10.44 7.68 -10.77
CA LYS A 559 -11.86 8.08 -10.73
C LYS A 559 -12.11 9.42 -11.46
N LYS A 560 -11.18 10.38 -11.40
CA LYS A 560 -11.25 11.63 -12.18
C LYS A 560 -10.98 11.42 -13.68
N ARG A 561 -9.98 10.63 -14.05
CA ARG A 561 -9.64 10.32 -15.45
C ARG A 561 -10.77 9.56 -16.13
N ASP A 562 -11.36 8.59 -15.45
CA ASP A 562 -12.43 7.76 -16.00
C ASP A 562 -13.72 8.58 -16.10
N ARG A 563 -14.02 9.46 -15.13
CA ARG A 563 -15.09 10.47 -15.23
C ARG A 563 -14.83 11.52 -16.31
N LYS A 564 -13.57 11.87 -16.59
CA LYS A 564 -13.23 12.69 -17.76
C LYS A 564 -13.55 11.92 -19.05
N SER A 565 -13.15 10.66 -19.16
CA SER A 565 -13.42 9.83 -20.34
C SER A 565 -14.92 9.61 -20.59
N THR A 566 -15.75 9.46 -19.56
CA THR A 566 -17.21 9.39 -19.76
C THR A 566 -17.81 10.73 -20.16
N LEU A 567 -17.32 11.85 -19.62
CA LEU A 567 -17.72 13.19 -20.08
C LEU A 567 -17.26 13.50 -21.51
N ASP A 568 -16.02 13.15 -21.88
CA ASP A 568 -15.49 13.31 -23.24
C ASP A 568 -16.33 12.49 -24.24
N LYS A 569 -16.67 11.24 -23.91
CA LYS A 569 -17.59 10.39 -24.72
C LYS A 569 -19.00 10.96 -24.80
N SER A 570 -19.54 11.48 -23.70
CA SER A 570 -20.85 12.12 -23.66
C SER A 570 -20.89 13.40 -24.51
N ASN A 571 -19.81 14.18 -24.49
CA ASN A 571 -19.67 15.39 -25.31
C ASN A 571 -19.53 15.03 -26.80
N TYR A 572 -18.76 13.99 -27.14
CA TYR A 572 -18.65 13.52 -28.53
C TYR A 572 -20.00 13.00 -29.07
N TYR A 573 -20.74 12.23 -28.26
CA TYR A 573 -22.08 11.78 -28.62
C TYR A 573 -23.07 12.94 -28.78
N LEU A 574 -23.04 13.91 -27.85
CA LEU A 574 -23.89 15.11 -27.92
C LEU A 574 -23.54 16.00 -29.13
N GLN A 575 -22.25 16.15 -29.44
CA GLN A 575 -21.80 16.82 -30.66
C GLN A 575 -22.32 16.08 -31.90
N SER A 576 -22.16 14.75 -31.98
CA SER A 576 -22.69 13.96 -33.10
C SER A 576 -24.21 14.04 -33.22
N GLN A 577 -24.96 14.24 -32.12
CA GLN A 577 -26.39 14.53 -32.17
C GLN A 577 -26.71 15.94 -32.68
N TYR A 578 -25.90 16.96 -32.32
CA TYR A 578 -26.07 18.31 -32.86
C TYR A 578 -25.67 18.38 -34.34
N ASP A 579 -24.59 17.73 -34.75
CA ASP A 579 -24.17 17.61 -36.16
C ASP A 579 -25.23 16.86 -37.00
N GLY A 580 -25.91 15.87 -36.41
CA GLY A 580 -27.07 15.21 -37.02
C GLY A 580 -28.25 16.18 -37.19
N LYS A 581 -28.71 16.81 -36.10
CA LYS A 581 -29.82 17.78 -36.13
C LYS A 581 -29.55 18.99 -37.02
N LEU A 582 -28.29 19.39 -37.17
CA LEU A 582 -27.87 20.43 -38.08
C LEU A 582 -28.08 19.99 -39.53
N LYS A 583 -27.64 18.78 -39.91
CA LYS A 583 -27.88 18.21 -41.25
C LYS A 583 -29.35 17.97 -41.53
N ASP A 584 -30.11 17.53 -40.53
CA ASP A 584 -31.56 17.40 -40.65
C ASP A 584 -32.18 18.78 -40.95
N ALA A 585 -31.77 19.83 -40.24
CA ALA A 585 -32.23 21.20 -40.49
C ALA A 585 -31.75 21.76 -41.85
N GLU A 586 -30.51 21.49 -42.27
CA GLU A 586 -29.97 21.84 -43.59
C GLU A 586 -30.76 21.17 -44.72
N LEU A 587 -31.14 19.89 -44.56
CA LEU A 587 -32.03 19.20 -45.50
C LEU A 587 -33.43 19.82 -45.54
N ASN A 588 -34.05 20.10 -44.39
CA ASN A 588 -35.35 20.79 -44.35
C ASN A 588 -35.27 22.19 -45.01
N CYS A 589 -34.14 22.90 -44.89
CA CYS A 589 -33.93 24.17 -45.59
C CYS A 589 -33.81 23.97 -47.11
N LEU A 590 -33.08 22.97 -47.58
CA LEU A 590 -32.96 22.65 -49.02
C LEU A 590 -34.30 22.18 -49.62
N GLU A 591 -35.10 21.43 -48.86
CA GLU A 591 -36.46 21.04 -49.26
C GLU A 591 -37.37 22.27 -49.38
N LEU A 592 -37.33 23.20 -48.41
CA LEU A 592 -38.07 24.46 -48.48
C LEU A 592 -37.57 25.39 -49.60
N GLU A 593 -36.27 25.42 -49.89
CA GLU A 593 -35.71 26.16 -51.04
C GLU A 593 -36.17 25.57 -52.38
N ALA A 594 -36.33 24.24 -52.46
CA ALA A 594 -36.90 23.57 -53.63
C ALA A 594 -38.42 23.85 -53.77
N GLU A 595 -39.20 23.76 -52.69
CA GLU A 595 -40.63 24.15 -52.70
C GLU A 595 -40.82 25.62 -53.14
N ILE A 596 -39.95 26.53 -52.67
CA ILE A 596 -39.96 27.94 -53.10
C ILE A 596 -39.65 28.06 -54.59
N ALA A 597 -38.66 27.33 -55.11
CA ALA A 597 -38.32 27.33 -56.53
C ALA A 597 -39.46 26.80 -57.41
N GLU A 598 -40.11 25.70 -57.02
CA GLU A 598 -41.30 25.17 -57.71
C GLU A 598 -42.46 26.19 -57.71
N ILE A 599 -42.69 26.88 -56.59
CA ILE A 599 -43.69 27.95 -56.49
C ILE A 599 -43.33 29.18 -57.34
N GLU A 600 -42.04 29.51 -57.51
CA GLU A 600 -41.60 30.59 -58.40
C GLU A 600 -41.73 30.23 -59.88
N ASP A 601 -41.49 28.97 -60.27
CA ASP A 601 -41.72 28.47 -61.63
C ASP A 601 -43.23 28.34 -61.95
N GLU A 602 -44.07 27.86 -61.02
CA GLU A 602 -45.53 27.89 -61.18
C GLU A 602 -46.03 29.33 -61.38
N LYS A 603 -45.59 30.25 -60.52
CA LYS A 603 -45.88 31.69 -60.62
C LYS A 603 -45.44 32.27 -61.96
N ALA A 604 -44.25 31.88 -62.47
CA ALA A 604 -43.79 32.30 -63.79
C ALA A 604 -44.74 31.79 -64.90
N ALA A 605 -45.11 30.50 -64.86
CA ALA A 605 -46.06 29.90 -65.80
C ALA A 605 -47.44 30.60 -65.77
N TYR A 606 -48.02 30.82 -64.59
CA TYR A 606 -49.29 31.56 -64.45
C TYR A 606 -49.19 33.02 -64.93
N THR A 607 -48.04 33.70 -64.76
CA THR A 607 -47.86 35.04 -65.35
C THR A 607 -47.78 35.03 -66.87
N GLN A 608 -47.21 33.98 -67.47
CA GLN A 608 -47.18 33.80 -68.92
C GLN A 608 -48.58 33.48 -69.48
N GLU A 609 -49.33 32.58 -68.84
CA GLU A 609 -50.73 32.29 -69.17
C GLU A 609 -51.59 33.56 -69.08
N LEU A 610 -51.42 34.36 -68.01
CA LEU A 610 -52.11 35.63 -67.84
C LEU A 610 -51.73 36.67 -68.92
N ILE A 611 -50.50 36.68 -69.41
CA ILE A 611 -50.08 37.52 -70.55
C ILE A 611 -50.78 37.05 -71.84
N GLU A 612 -50.93 35.74 -72.05
CA GLU A 612 -51.58 35.18 -73.23
C GLU A 612 -53.10 35.42 -73.22
N LEU A 613 -53.77 35.19 -72.09
CA LEU A 613 -55.19 35.56 -71.89
C LEU A 613 -55.44 37.07 -72.09
N ASN A 614 -54.51 37.94 -71.68
CA ASN A 614 -54.60 39.37 -71.96
C ASN A 614 -54.41 39.71 -73.45
N ARG A 615 -53.58 38.96 -74.19
CA ARG A 615 -53.47 39.11 -75.66
C ARG A 615 -54.77 38.70 -76.35
N GLU A 616 -55.37 37.58 -75.96
CA GLU A 616 -56.68 37.15 -76.48
C GLU A 616 -57.77 38.17 -76.16
N ALA A 617 -57.84 38.68 -74.92
CA ALA A 617 -58.79 39.70 -74.53
C ALA A 617 -58.66 40.99 -75.39
N LEU A 618 -57.43 41.43 -75.68
CA LEU A 618 -57.16 42.57 -76.57
C LEU A 618 -57.54 42.27 -78.03
N GLU A 619 -57.42 41.03 -78.50
CA GLU A 619 -57.95 40.64 -79.81
C GLU A 619 -59.48 40.67 -79.85
N TRP A 620 -60.15 40.16 -78.82
CA TRP A 620 -61.60 40.21 -78.71
C TRP A 620 -62.11 41.65 -78.63
N GLU A 621 -61.40 42.52 -77.90
CA GLU A 621 -61.73 43.95 -77.85
C GLU A 621 -61.59 44.63 -79.23
N LYS A 622 -60.55 44.29 -80.01
CA LYS A 622 -60.41 44.74 -81.42
C LYS A 622 -61.54 44.21 -82.30
N LYS A 623 -61.89 42.91 -82.20
CA LYS A 623 -63.00 42.28 -82.94
C LYS A 623 -64.34 42.97 -82.62
N ILE A 624 -64.59 43.32 -81.36
CA ILE A 624 -65.77 44.08 -80.91
C ILE A 624 -65.78 45.52 -81.46
N LYS A 625 -64.64 46.23 -81.42
CA LYS A 625 -64.52 47.59 -81.97
C LYS A 625 -64.81 47.63 -83.47
N LEU A 626 -64.28 46.68 -84.24
CA LEU A 626 -64.57 46.52 -85.67
C LEU A 626 -66.06 46.22 -85.92
N ALA A 627 -66.64 45.25 -85.22
CA ALA A 627 -68.06 44.93 -85.35
C ALA A 627 -68.98 46.12 -84.98
N HIS A 628 -68.58 46.95 -84.01
CA HIS A 628 -69.29 48.17 -83.66
C HIS A 628 -69.20 49.24 -84.76
N GLN A 629 -68.04 49.42 -85.40
CA GLN A 629 -67.88 50.30 -86.56
C GLN A 629 -68.75 49.84 -87.74
N THR A 630 -68.68 48.57 -88.13
CA THR A 630 -69.51 48.00 -89.20
C THR A 630 -71.01 48.15 -88.89
N LYS A 631 -71.42 48.02 -87.62
CA LYS A 631 -72.81 48.23 -87.20
C LYS A 631 -73.26 49.69 -87.35
N LEU A 632 -72.38 50.67 -87.13
CA LEU A 632 -72.69 52.08 -87.35
C LEU A 632 -72.81 52.39 -88.85
N GLU A 633 -71.92 51.86 -89.68
CA GLU A 633 -71.97 52.00 -91.15
C GLU A 633 -73.27 51.41 -91.73
N MET A 634 -73.62 50.17 -91.34
CA MET A 634 -74.88 49.54 -91.73
C MET A 634 -76.12 50.33 -91.27
N ARG A 635 -76.05 51.01 -90.11
CA ARG A 635 -77.13 51.87 -89.62
C ARG A 635 -77.21 53.21 -90.35
N GLY A 636 -76.12 53.69 -90.94
CA GLY A 636 -76.10 54.83 -91.84
C GLY A 636 -76.75 54.54 -93.20
N ALA A 637 -76.79 53.27 -93.63
CA ALA A 637 -77.37 52.85 -94.91
C ALA A 637 -78.89 52.61 -94.88
N GLN A 638 -79.52 52.47 -93.71
CA GLN A 638 -80.95 52.18 -93.56
C GLN A 638 -81.77 53.46 -93.27
N GLY A 639 -81.95 54.30 -94.29
CA GLY A 639 -82.54 55.64 -94.11
C GLY A 639 -83.33 56.22 -95.29
N GLN A 640 -84.04 55.42 -96.09
CA GLN A 640 -84.95 55.95 -97.13
C GLN A 640 -86.05 54.96 -97.56
N SER A 641 -87.14 55.51 -98.11
CA SER A 641 -88.35 54.87 -98.67
C SER A 641 -89.47 54.44 -97.71
N GLY A 642 -90.65 55.06 -97.89
CA GLY A 642 -91.95 54.65 -97.35
C GLY A 642 -93.02 54.65 -98.46
N ASP A 643 -94.31 54.63 -98.08
CA ASP A 643 -95.50 54.76 -98.94
C ASP A 643 -95.82 53.63 -99.94
N MET A 644 -96.37 52.50 -99.45
CA MET A 644 -97.02 51.47 -100.31
C MET A 644 -98.28 50.78 -99.73
N ASP A 645 -98.74 51.12 -98.53
CA ASP A 645 -99.88 50.42 -97.88
C ASP A 645 -101.28 50.95 -98.23
N ASN A 646 -101.40 52.22 -98.65
CA ASN A 646 -102.70 52.89 -98.79
C ASN A 646 -103.55 52.47 -100.02
N MET A 647 -103.04 51.59 -100.90
CA MET A 647 -103.71 51.26 -102.18
C MET A 647 -104.52 49.95 -102.19
N ARG A 648 -104.56 49.17 -101.09
CA ARG A 648 -105.11 47.80 -101.11
C ARG A 648 -106.54 47.61 -100.59
N GLN A 649 -107.14 48.60 -99.91
CA GLN A 649 -108.40 48.37 -99.16
C GLN A 649 -109.71 48.55 -99.97
N GLU A 650 -109.70 49.22 -101.13
CA GLU A 650 -110.96 49.57 -101.82
C GLU A 650 -111.53 48.46 -102.73
N ILE A 651 -110.68 47.53 -103.21
CA ILE A 651 -111.07 46.52 -104.22
C ILE A 651 -112.06 45.47 -103.67
N GLN A 652 -112.21 45.33 -102.35
CA GLN A 652 -112.89 44.19 -101.75
C GLN A 652 -114.44 44.30 -101.66
N ARG A 653 -115.05 45.45 -101.96
CA ARG A 653 -116.51 45.66 -101.79
C ARG A 653 -117.41 45.15 -102.92
N MET A 654 -116.94 45.05 -104.17
CA MET A 654 -117.84 44.85 -105.33
C MET A 654 -118.37 43.43 -105.56
N ASN A 655 -117.70 42.38 -105.07
CA ASN A 655 -117.93 41.00 -105.56
C ASN A 655 -119.12 40.23 -104.93
N VAL A 656 -119.84 40.77 -103.95
CA VAL A 656 -120.78 39.98 -103.11
C VAL A 656 -122.16 39.75 -103.77
N ILE A 657 -122.66 40.72 -104.54
CA ILE A 657 -124.09 40.80 -104.93
C ILE A 657 -124.50 39.77 -106.00
N TYR A 658 -123.59 39.36 -106.89
CA TYR A 658 -123.88 38.42 -107.99
C TYR A 658 -124.19 36.97 -107.52
N SER A 659 -123.94 36.66 -106.24
CA SER A 659 -123.90 35.28 -105.70
C SER A 659 -125.25 34.61 -105.40
N GLN A 660 -126.38 35.31 -105.57
CA GLN A 660 -127.68 34.84 -105.05
C GLN A 660 -128.59 34.19 -106.10
N LEU A 661 -128.72 34.74 -107.31
CA LEU A 661 -129.72 34.27 -108.28
C LEU A 661 -129.42 32.89 -108.89
N LYS A 662 -128.13 32.53 -109.01
CA LYS A 662 -127.69 31.28 -109.67
C LYS A 662 -128.00 30.00 -108.86
N LYS A 663 -128.34 30.13 -107.57
CA LYS A 663 -128.45 29.00 -106.62
C LYS A 663 -129.69 28.10 -106.81
N ALA A 664 -130.72 28.58 -107.49
CA ALA A 664 -131.98 27.81 -107.64
C ALA A 664 -131.86 26.62 -108.60
N GLN A 665 -131.09 26.75 -109.69
CA GLN A 665 -131.06 25.76 -110.78
C GLN A 665 -129.97 24.68 -110.59
N GLU A 666 -128.89 24.97 -109.85
CA GLU A 666 -127.81 24.01 -109.60
C GLU A 666 -128.18 22.89 -108.61
N LYS A 667 -129.22 23.09 -107.78
CA LYS A 667 -129.51 22.22 -106.62
C LYS A 667 -129.78 20.76 -107.01
N LEU A 668 -130.56 20.53 -108.07
CA LEU A 668 -130.95 19.17 -108.50
C LEU A 668 -129.79 18.38 -109.12
N VAL A 669 -128.78 19.06 -109.67
CA VAL A 669 -127.60 18.41 -110.30
C VAL A 669 -126.54 18.07 -109.25
N LYS A 670 -126.37 18.94 -108.24
CA LYS A 670 -125.41 18.72 -107.14
C LYS A 670 -125.69 17.48 -106.31
N ASP A 671 -126.94 17.10 -106.10
CA ASP A 671 -127.29 15.92 -105.30
C ASP A 671 -126.83 14.60 -105.94
N MET A 672 -126.71 14.53 -107.28
CA MET A 672 -126.10 13.39 -107.98
C MET A 672 -124.56 13.41 -107.93
N GLU A 673 -123.94 14.58 -108.07
CA GLU A 673 -122.48 14.75 -107.97
C GLU A 673 -121.96 14.47 -106.55
N HIS A 674 -122.75 14.79 -105.52
CA HIS A 674 -122.44 14.55 -104.11
C HIS A 674 -122.33 13.06 -103.71
N CYS A 675 -122.78 12.12 -104.54
CA CYS A 675 -122.54 10.68 -104.32
C CYS A 675 -121.12 10.26 -104.74
N VAL A 676 -120.53 10.91 -105.75
CA VAL A 676 -119.16 10.64 -106.20
C VAL A 676 -118.15 11.26 -105.23
N THR A 677 -118.34 12.53 -104.83
CA THR A 677 -117.41 13.21 -103.88
C THR A 677 -117.34 12.53 -102.52
N ARG A 678 -118.45 11.91 -102.07
CA ARG A 678 -118.50 11.14 -100.80
C ARG A 678 -117.55 9.94 -100.80
N ARG A 679 -117.36 9.31 -101.97
CA ARG A 679 -116.48 8.15 -102.14
C ARG A 679 -115.00 8.53 -102.08
N GLY A 680 -114.64 9.69 -102.64
CA GLY A 680 -113.29 10.27 -102.53
C GLY A 680 -112.96 10.73 -101.09
N ALA A 681 -113.90 11.39 -100.41
CA ALA A 681 -113.69 11.91 -99.05
C ALA A 681 -113.44 10.83 -97.98
N ILE A 682 -113.95 9.60 -98.18
CA ILE A 682 -113.65 8.47 -97.29
C ILE A 682 -112.18 8.01 -97.43
N PHE A 683 -111.60 8.11 -98.63
CA PHE A 683 -110.24 7.67 -98.90
C PHE A 683 -109.18 8.57 -98.22
N THR A 684 -109.31 9.89 -98.37
CA THR A 684 -108.35 10.87 -97.81
C THR A 684 -108.32 10.88 -96.27
N VAL A 685 -109.40 10.45 -95.61
CA VAL A 685 -109.47 10.32 -94.13
C VAL A 685 -108.71 9.09 -93.61
N ALA A 686 -108.50 8.05 -94.44
CA ALA A 686 -107.65 6.91 -94.08
C ALA A 686 -106.15 7.29 -94.18
N GLU A 687 -105.77 7.91 -95.30
CA GLU A 687 -104.41 8.34 -95.63
C GLU A 687 -103.81 9.27 -94.56
N ALA A 688 -104.61 10.21 -94.04
CA ALA A 688 -104.19 11.16 -93.00
C ALA A 688 -103.90 10.54 -91.61
N ARG A 689 -104.14 9.23 -91.39
CA ARG A 689 -103.91 8.56 -90.09
C ARG A 689 -102.53 7.91 -89.95
N GLN A 690 -101.82 7.66 -91.05
CA GLN A 690 -100.61 6.81 -91.04
C GLN A 690 -99.30 7.55 -90.75
N SER A 691 -99.27 8.88 -90.87
CA SER A 691 -98.03 9.68 -90.92
C SER A 691 -97.48 10.20 -89.58
N LYS A 692 -98.11 9.91 -88.43
CA LYS A 692 -97.85 10.64 -87.16
C LYS A 692 -96.90 10.00 -86.13
N SER A 693 -96.41 8.77 -86.29
CA SER A 693 -95.68 8.08 -85.20
C SER A 693 -94.18 8.43 -85.06
N LYS A 694 -93.46 8.68 -86.16
CA LYS A 694 -91.98 8.64 -86.17
C LYS A 694 -91.23 9.78 -85.45
N ALA A 695 -91.89 10.84 -85.00
CA ALA A 695 -91.22 12.08 -84.58
C ALA A 695 -91.00 12.25 -83.05
N SER A 696 -91.49 11.34 -82.21
CA SER A 696 -91.60 11.58 -80.75
C SER A 696 -90.54 10.90 -79.88
N GLU A 697 -89.84 9.88 -80.38
CA GLU A 697 -89.03 8.98 -79.54
C GLU A 697 -87.58 9.44 -79.32
N GLU A 698 -87.05 10.25 -80.25
CA GLU A 698 -85.62 10.58 -80.28
C GLU A 698 -85.20 11.66 -79.26
N LYS A 699 -86.09 12.63 -78.98
CA LYS A 699 -85.80 13.76 -78.07
C LYS A 699 -85.78 13.37 -76.58
N THR A 700 -86.47 12.32 -76.16
CA THR A 700 -86.45 11.85 -74.77
C THR A 700 -85.15 11.13 -74.43
N ARG A 701 -84.63 10.29 -75.34
CA ARG A 701 -83.43 9.46 -75.13
C ARG A 701 -82.18 10.27 -74.75
N ILE A 702 -81.97 11.42 -75.38
CA ILE A 702 -80.76 12.26 -75.21
C ILE A 702 -80.72 12.99 -73.85
N ASN A 703 -81.87 13.25 -73.23
CA ASN A 703 -81.91 13.96 -71.93
C ASN A 703 -81.65 13.05 -70.72
N TYR A 704 -81.85 11.73 -70.84
CA TYR A 704 -81.58 10.78 -69.75
C TYR A 704 -80.12 10.34 -69.67
N THR A 705 -79.40 10.25 -70.79
CA THR A 705 -77.97 9.88 -70.79
C THR A 705 -77.13 10.90 -70.04
N ARG A 706 -77.22 12.19 -70.41
CA ARG A 706 -76.46 13.28 -69.79
C ARG A 706 -76.61 13.32 -68.27
N LYS A 707 -77.84 13.22 -67.75
CA LYS A 707 -78.11 13.18 -66.31
C LYS A 707 -77.47 11.97 -65.59
N MET A 708 -77.33 10.83 -66.28
CA MET A 708 -76.67 9.65 -65.72
C MET A 708 -75.14 9.77 -65.74
N ASP A 709 -74.57 10.52 -66.70
CA ASP A 709 -73.14 10.83 -66.74
C ASP A 709 -72.76 11.81 -65.62
N ASP A 710 -73.55 12.88 -65.41
CA ASP A 710 -73.37 13.84 -64.32
C ASP A 710 -73.38 13.16 -62.94
N ILE A 711 -74.35 12.27 -62.68
CA ILE A 711 -74.45 11.52 -61.42
C ILE A 711 -73.25 10.59 -61.24
N ARG A 712 -72.81 9.88 -62.29
CA ARG A 712 -71.61 9.01 -62.22
C ARG A 712 -70.34 9.80 -61.92
N ASN A 713 -70.20 11.02 -62.44
CA ASN A 713 -69.08 11.90 -62.11
C ASN A 713 -69.16 12.43 -60.67
N LYS A 714 -70.36 12.75 -60.18
CA LYS A 714 -70.57 13.20 -58.79
C LYS A 714 -70.24 12.11 -57.76
N ILE A 715 -70.57 10.85 -58.06
CA ILE A 715 -70.22 9.70 -57.22
C ILE A 715 -68.69 9.50 -57.17
N LYS A 716 -67.98 9.58 -58.31
CA LYS A 716 -66.51 9.48 -58.35
C LYS A 716 -65.79 10.55 -57.52
N GLN A 717 -66.33 11.78 -57.49
CA GLN A 717 -65.80 12.85 -56.64
C GLN A 717 -65.92 12.48 -55.16
N LEU A 718 -67.13 12.10 -54.73
CA LEU A 718 -67.40 11.69 -53.33
C LEU A 718 -66.59 10.47 -52.89
N ASP A 719 -66.38 9.47 -53.76
CA ASP A 719 -65.53 8.31 -53.44
C ASP A 719 -64.06 8.69 -53.18
N ASN A 720 -63.54 9.70 -53.89
CA ASN A 720 -62.17 10.19 -53.70
C ASN A 720 -62.06 11.08 -52.44
N GLU A 721 -63.07 11.89 -52.15
CA GLU A 721 -63.19 12.61 -50.87
C GLU A 721 -63.25 11.62 -49.69
N ILE A 722 -64.02 10.53 -49.82
CA ILE A 722 -64.11 9.48 -48.78
C ILE A 722 -62.77 8.75 -48.58
N LYS A 723 -61.96 8.51 -49.63
CA LYS A 723 -60.62 7.91 -49.50
C LYS A 723 -59.66 8.84 -48.75
N THR A 724 -59.52 10.08 -49.21
CA THR A 724 -58.63 11.08 -48.58
C THR A 724 -59.03 11.37 -47.14
N ILE A 725 -60.32 11.39 -46.81
CA ILE A 725 -60.79 11.49 -45.42
C ILE A 725 -60.41 10.25 -44.60
N LYS A 726 -60.53 9.03 -45.14
CA LYS A 726 -60.11 7.79 -44.43
C LYS A 726 -58.60 7.76 -44.17
N GLU A 727 -57.80 8.15 -45.15
CA GLU A 727 -56.34 8.25 -45.03
C GLU A 727 -55.96 9.28 -43.94
N LYS A 728 -56.62 10.43 -43.93
CA LYS A 728 -56.43 11.49 -42.93
C LYS A 728 -56.89 11.09 -41.51
N ILE A 729 -57.95 10.28 -41.39
CA ILE A 729 -58.38 9.67 -40.12
C ILE A 729 -57.34 8.64 -39.64
N PHE A 730 -56.76 7.85 -40.54
CA PHE A 730 -55.73 6.87 -40.20
C PHE A 730 -54.43 7.54 -39.74
N SER A 731 -53.97 8.60 -40.44
CA SER A 731 -52.79 9.38 -40.02
C SER A 731 -53.00 10.06 -38.67
N LEU A 732 -54.16 10.69 -38.44
CA LEU A 732 -54.51 11.31 -37.16
C LEU A 732 -54.61 10.29 -36.02
N SER A 733 -55.12 9.09 -36.30
CA SER A 733 -55.20 8.01 -35.31
C SER A 733 -53.82 7.46 -34.93
N ARG A 734 -52.91 7.34 -35.91
CA ARG A 734 -51.50 6.98 -35.68
C ARG A 734 -50.75 8.07 -34.89
N GLN A 735 -50.96 9.35 -35.23
CA GLN A 735 -50.38 10.47 -34.48
C GLN A 735 -50.91 10.50 -33.04
N LYS A 736 -52.22 10.32 -32.83
CA LYS A 736 -52.82 10.22 -31.50
C LYS A 736 -52.20 9.09 -30.67
N GLN A 737 -52.00 7.91 -31.25
CA GLN A 737 -51.40 6.76 -30.56
C GLN A 737 -49.93 7.01 -30.17
N LEU A 738 -49.15 7.68 -31.02
CA LEU A 738 -47.78 8.07 -30.71
C LEU A 738 -47.75 9.10 -29.57
N ILE A 739 -48.59 10.13 -29.63
CA ILE A 739 -48.71 11.15 -28.58
C ILE A 739 -49.16 10.54 -27.24
N GLU A 740 -50.06 9.55 -27.25
CA GLU A 740 -50.46 8.82 -26.03
C GLU A 740 -49.29 8.01 -25.44
N GLN A 741 -48.44 7.39 -26.26
CA GLN A 741 -47.22 6.71 -25.82
C GLN A 741 -46.16 7.68 -25.27
N GLU A 742 -45.96 8.82 -25.93
CA GLU A 742 -45.07 9.88 -25.44
C GLU A 742 -45.57 10.47 -24.11
N ILE A 743 -46.88 10.70 -23.97
CA ILE A 743 -47.50 11.18 -22.72
C ILE A 743 -47.26 10.17 -21.60
N ASP A 744 -47.42 8.87 -21.84
CA ASP A 744 -47.20 7.85 -20.81
C ASP A 744 -45.72 7.64 -20.47
N SER A 745 -44.79 7.79 -21.42
CA SER A 745 -43.34 7.88 -21.09
C SER A 745 -43.08 9.08 -20.19
N ASN A 746 -43.52 10.28 -20.60
CA ASN A 746 -43.31 11.52 -19.83
C ASN A 746 -43.92 11.43 -18.42
N LYS A 747 -45.08 10.79 -18.23
CA LYS A 747 -45.63 10.53 -16.88
C LYS A 747 -44.71 9.65 -16.03
N ASN A 748 -44.14 8.59 -16.60
CA ASN A 748 -43.21 7.70 -15.90
C ASN A 748 -41.91 8.42 -15.55
N ASP A 749 -41.37 9.21 -16.49
CA ASP A 749 -40.17 10.03 -16.28
C ASP A 749 -40.38 11.11 -15.22
N ILE A 750 -41.55 11.77 -15.19
CA ILE A 750 -41.95 12.71 -14.13
C ILE A 750 -42.06 11.99 -12.78
N ALA A 751 -42.76 10.86 -12.70
CA ALA A 751 -42.90 10.09 -11.45
C ALA A 751 -41.54 9.60 -10.91
N PHE A 752 -40.64 9.18 -11.81
CA PHE A 752 -39.26 8.86 -11.46
C PHE A 752 -38.53 10.09 -10.91
N CYS A 753 -38.59 11.22 -11.61
CA CYS A 753 -37.95 12.47 -11.20
C CYS A 753 -38.49 13.01 -9.86
N GLU A 754 -39.79 12.91 -9.60
CA GLU A 754 -40.39 13.28 -8.31
C GLU A 754 -39.91 12.38 -7.17
N SER A 755 -39.87 11.06 -7.39
CA SER A 755 -39.37 10.10 -6.40
C SER A 755 -37.88 10.31 -6.08
N TYR A 756 -37.07 10.59 -7.11
CA TYR A 756 -35.65 10.87 -6.98
C TYR A 756 -35.40 12.24 -6.31
N ALA A 757 -36.16 13.27 -6.68
CA ALA A 757 -36.11 14.58 -6.03
C ALA A 757 -36.60 14.54 -4.58
N LYS A 758 -37.48 13.61 -4.20
CA LYS A 758 -37.84 13.35 -2.80
C LYS A 758 -36.70 12.66 -2.06
N SER A 759 -36.12 11.59 -2.62
CA SER A 759 -34.96 10.89 -2.06
C SER A 759 -33.76 11.83 -1.82
N LEU A 760 -33.45 12.71 -2.79
CA LEU A 760 -32.41 13.73 -2.65
C LEU A 760 -32.71 14.76 -1.57
N ARG A 761 -33.97 15.20 -1.41
CA ARG A 761 -34.38 16.10 -0.31
C ARG A 761 -34.16 15.43 1.05
N ASP A 762 -34.58 14.18 1.19
CA ASP A 762 -34.37 13.40 2.42
C ASP A 762 -32.88 13.19 2.73
N GLU A 763 -32.03 12.94 1.71
CA GLU A 763 -30.58 12.86 1.94
C GLU A 763 -29.98 14.21 2.32
N ILE A 764 -30.38 15.31 1.67
CA ILE A 764 -29.92 16.68 2.00
C ILE A 764 -30.26 17.01 3.47
N GLU A 765 -31.46 16.70 3.95
CA GLU A 765 -31.81 16.95 5.35
C GLU A 765 -31.02 16.06 6.32
N LYS A 766 -30.79 14.77 6.00
CA LYS A 766 -29.92 13.86 6.77
C LYS A 766 -28.45 14.32 6.78
N ARG A 767 -27.94 14.90 5.69
CA ARG A 767 -26.60 15.50 5.62
C ARG A 767 -26.52 16.79 6.46
N LYS A 768 -27.57 17.62 6.44
CA LYS A 768 -27.70 18.81 7.30
C LYS A 768 -27.76 18.45 8.79
N THR A 769 -28.56 17.47 9.21
CA THR A 769 -28.60 17.04 10.64
C THR A 769 -27.24 16.56 11.13
N ASN A 770 -26.52 15.75 10.33
CA ASN A 770 -25.18 15.25 10.64
C ASN A 770 -24.13 16.38 10.70
N ARG A 771 -24.17 17.31 9.74
CA ARG A 771 -23.29 18.50 9.74
C ARG A 771 -23.49 19.36 10.99
N GLN A 772 -24.73 19.57 11.42
CA GLN A 772 -25.04 20.32 12.64
C GLN A 772 -24.46 19.64 13.89
N LEU A 773 -24.73 18.35 14.09
CA LEU A 773 -24.19 17.58 15.23
C LEU A 773 -22.64 17.66 15.30
N LYS A 774 -21.97 17.50 14.15
CA LYS A 774 -20.50 17.63 14.07
C LYS A 774 -20.01 19.05 14.38
N PHE A 775 -20.73 20.08 13.93
CA PHE A 775 -20.39 21.48 14.21
C PHE A 775 -20.56 21.80 15.70
N GLU A 776 -21.63 21.33 16.34
CA GLU A 776 -21.89 21.55 17.76
C GLU A 776 -20.83 20.87 18.65
N ILE A 777 -20.45 19.63 18.33
CA ILE A 777 -19.33 18.94 19.00
C ILE A 777 -18.03 19.73 18.85
N LEU A 778 -17.73 20.25 17.65
CA LEU A 778 -16.54 21.06 17.39
C LEU A 778 -16.57 22.38 18.19
N VAL A 779 -17.70 23.09 18.23
CA VAL A 779 -17.88 24.31 19.04
C VAL A 779 -17.72 24.01 20.53
N MET A 780 -18.21 22.87 21.01
CA MET A 780 -18.03 22.45 22.40
C MET A 780 -16.54 22.16 22.71
N MET A 781 -15.86 21.39 21.86
CA MET A 781 -14.42 21.14 21.97
C MET A 781 -13.60 22.44 21.91
N GLN A 782 -13.97 23.40 21.07
CA GLN A 782 -13.32 24.70 20.98
C GLN A 782 -13.53 25.55 22.24
N ARG A 783 -14.73 25.53 22.82
CA ARG A 783 -15.00 26.16 24.14
C ARG A 783 -14.16 25.52 25.25
N GLN A 784 -14.09 24.19 25.29
CA GLN A 784 -13.28 23.45 26.26
C GLN A 784 -11.78 23.75 26.10
N LEU A 785 -11.27 23.79 24.86
CA LEU A 785 -9.89 24.15 24.54
C LEU A 785 -9.56 25.61 24.92
N ASN A 786 -10.50 26.54 24.75
CA ASN A 786 -10.34 27.92 25.22
C ASN A 786 -10.24 27.99 26.75
N VAL A 787 -11.09 27.27 27.49
CA VAL A 787 -10.99 27.17 28.96
C VAL A 787 -9.65 26.59 29.40
N TYR A 788 -9.14 25.54 28.74
CA TYR A 788 -7.80 25.04 29.01
C TYR A 788 -6.70 26.05 28.67
N ARG A 789 -6.83 26.82 27.59
CA ARG A 789 -5.88 27.90 27.26
C ARG A 789 -5.86 29.00 28.32
N ASP A 790 -7.01 29.48 28.77
CA ASP A 790 -7.08 30.50 29.82
C ASP A 790 -6.44 30.00 31.13
N LEU A 791 -6.69 28.74 31.51
CA LEU A 791 -6.02 28.10 32.64
C LEU A 791 -4.49 28.02 32.46
N THR A 792 -3.97 27.66 31.27
CA THR A 792 -2.51 27.69 31.01
C THR A 792 -1.91 29.10 31.06
N LEU A 793 -2.70 30.12 30.71
CA LEU A 793 -2.32 31.54 30.81
C LEU A 793 -2.51 32.13 32.22
N LYS A 794 -2.83 31.29 33.23
CA LYS A 794 -3.18 31.67 34.61
C LYS A 794 -4.36 32.66 34.71
N ARG A 795 -5.19 32.76 33.68
CA ARG A 795 -6.43 33.54 33.69
C ARG A 795 -7.50 32.65 34.31
N THR A 796 -8.16 33.13 35.37
CA THR A 796 -9.30 32.44 35.96
C THR A 796 -10.48 32.49 34.98
N PRO A 797 -10.96 31.36 34.43
CA PRO A 797 -12.16 31.37 33.60
C PRO A 797 -13.36 31.86 34.43
N PHE A 798 -14.17 32.73 33.86
CA PHE A 798 -15.16 33.54 34.61
C PHE A 798 -16.43 32.75 34.96
N LEU A 799 -16.28 31.81 35.91
CA LEU A 799 -17.38 31.02 36.49
C LEU A 799 -18.36 31.95 37.22
N HIS A 800 -19.55 32.14 36.64
CA HIS A 800 -20.65 32.92 37.23
C HIS A 800 -21.31 32.26 38.45
N THR A 801 -20.83 31.08 38.87
CA THR A 801 -21.46 30.23 39.88
C THR A 801 -20.48 29.99 41.03
N LYS A 802 -20.93 30.15 42.29
CA LYS A 802 -20.10 29.82 43.46
C LYS A 802 -19.77 28.33 43.45
N ARG A 803 -18.56 27.97 43.88
CA ARG A 803 -18.00 26.60 43.78
C ARG A 803 -18.95 25.52 44.31
N ASP A 804 -19.63 25.82 45.41
CA ASP A 804 -20.51 24.89 46.13
C ASP A 804 -21.88 24.73 45.46
N GLN A 805 -22.26 25.67 44.58
CA GLN A 805 -23.51 25.64 43.82
C GLN A 805 -23.38 24.92 42.47
N ILE A 806 -22.17 24.78 41.92
CA ILE A 806 -21.91 24.17 40.60
C ILE A 806 -22.56 22.79 40.45
N GLN A 807 -22.51 21.96 41.49
CA GLN A 807 -23.07 20.61 41.43
C GLN A 807 -24.61 20.60 41.46
N SER A 808 -25.23 21.56 42.18
CA SER A 808 -26.69 21.75 42.20
C SER A 808 -27.19 22.26 40.85
N GLU A 809 -26.54 23.30 40.31
CA GLU A 809 -26.81 23.83 38.97
C GLU A 809 -26.64 22.76 37.88
N TYR A 810 -25.58 21.93 37.95
CA TYR A 810 -25.38 20.83 37.02
C TYR A 810 -26.53 19.80 37.06
N TYR A 811 -27.03 19.43 38.24
CA TYR A 811 -28.18 18.53 38.35
C TYR A 811 -29.48 19.18 37.87
N HIS A 812 -29.71 20.47 38.15
CA HIS A 812 -30.87 21.22 37.66
C HIS A 812 -30.85 21.35 36.12
N GLN A 813 -29.68 21.62 35.53
CA GLN A 813 -29.49 21.66 34.08
C GLN A 813 -29.67 20.27 33.45
N LYS A 814 -29.16 19.21 34.09
CA LYS A 814 -29.37 17.82 33.63
C LYS A 814 -30.84 17.41 33.64
N ASP A 815 -31.59 17.75 34.69
CA ASP A 815 -33.00 17.41 34.82
C ASP A 815 -33.91 18.20 33.85
N THR A 816 -33.69 19.52 33.71
CA THR A 816 -34.40 20.34 32.71
C THR A 816 -34.08 19.86 31.28
N ASN A 817 -32.83 19.52 30.98
CA ASN A 817 -32.41 18.97 29.70
C ASN A 817 -33.02 17.59 29.40
N ASN A 818 -33.19 16.74 30.41
CA ASN A 818 -33.93 15.48 30.30
C ASN A 818 -35.42 15.70 30.00
N LYS A 819 -36.06 16.66 30.69
CA LYS A 819 -37.48 17.02 30.49
C LYS A 819 -37.72 17.62 29.10
N LEU A 820 -36.82 18.46 28.61
CA LEU A 820 -36.86 18.96 27.23
C LEU A 820 -36.61 17.84 26.21
N SER A 821 -35.72 16.88 26.55
CA SER A 821 -35.46 15.71 25.69
C SER A 821 -36.65 14.76 25.59
N SER A 822 -37.49 14.60 26.63
CA SER A 822 -38.72 13.81 26.54
C SER A 822 -39.82 14.56 25.80
N VAL A 823 -39.98 15.88 26.01
CA VAL A 823 -40.90 16.72 25.23
C VAL A 823 -40.57 16.66 23.73
N LEU A 824 -39.30 16.75 23.34
CA LEU A 824 -38.89 16.60 21.93
C LEU A 824 -39.13 15.18 21.39
N GLN A 825 -39.00 14.13 22.19
CA GLN A 825 -39.29 12.76 21.76
C GLN A 825 -40.79 12.53 21.52
N ASN A 826 -41.66 13.13 22.34
CA ASN A 826 -43.11 13.12 22.10
C ASN A 826 -43.47 13.96 20.85
N LEU A 827 -42.89 15.15 20.70
CA LEU A 827 -43.09 15.94 19.48
C LEU A 827 -42.61 15.21 18.19
N MET A 828 -41.64 14.29 18.30
CA MET A 828 -41.21 13.44 17.19
C MET A 828 -42.18 12.30 16.86
N SER A 829 -43.01 11.82 17.79
CA SER A 829 -44.14 10.94 17.45
C SER A 829 -45.31 11.72 16.87
N ASP A 830 -45.57 12.91 17.42
CA ASP A 830 -46.77 13.69 17.12
C ASP A 830 -46.66 14.44 15.78
N PHE A 831 -45.44 14.80 15.36
CA PHE A 831 -45.17 15.53 14.11
C PHE A 831 -44.06 14.89 13.24
N PRO A 832 -44.33 13.74 12.57
CA PRO A 832 -43.35 13.07 11.71
C PRO A 832 -42.77 13.96 10.60
N ASN A 833 -43.55 14.93 10.10
CA ASN A 833 -43.12 15.85 9.04
C ASN A 833 -41.96 16.79 9.45
N TYR A 834 -41.70 16.95 10.75
CA TYR A 834 -40.59 17.76 11.29
C TYR A 834 -39.51 16.89 11.97
N GLN A 835 -39.47 15.59 11.66
CA GLN A 835 -38.55 14.65 12.31
C GLN A 835 -37.07 15.09 12.21
N HIS A 836 -36.65 15.74 11.12
CA HIS A 836 -35.27 16.19 10.95
C HIS A 836 -34.94 17.44 11.80
N GLU A 837 -35.87 18.39 11.89
CA GLU A 837 -35.76 19.61 12.72
C GLU A 837 -35.78 19.26 14.21
N LEU A 838 -36.69 18.35 14.61
CA LEU A 838 -36.77 17.86 15.98
C LEU A 838 -35.54 17.01 16.35
N THR A 839 -35.00 16.20 15.42
CA THR A 839 -33.72 15.48 15.63
C THR A 839 -32.55 16.46 15.83
N ARG A 840 -32.51 17.60 15.12
CA ARG A 840 -31.49 18.65 15.32
C ARG A 840 -31.55 19.23 16.73
N MET A 841 -32.75 19.53 17.23
CA MET A 841 -32.91 20.00 18.61
C MET A 841 -32.62 18.89 19.63
N LEU A 842 -32.97 17.63 19.36
CA LEU A 842 -32.64 16.52 20.26
C LEU A 842 -31.12 16.26 20.34
N ASN A 843 -30.38 16.57 19.27
CA ASN A 843 -28.92 16.51 19.24
C ASN A 843 -28.27 17.58 20.13
N THR A 844 -28.72 18.84 20.09
CA THR A 844 -28.16 19.90 20.95
C THR A 844 -28.31 19.55 22.44
N LEU A 845 -29.45 19.00 22.82
CA LEU A 845 -29.73 18.56 24.18
C LEU A 845 -28.84 17.37 24.62
N LYS A 846 -28.58 16.41 23.72
CA LYS A 846 -27.82 15.19 24.03
C LYS A 846 -26.29 15.32 23.91
N LEU A 847 -25.76 16.51 23.62
CA LEU A 847 -24.33 16.73 23.35
C LEU A 847 -23.39 16.17 24.44
N SER A 848 -23.77 16.31 25.71
CA SER A 848 -22.99 15.84 26.87
C SER A 848 -22.86 14.32 26.96
N VAL A 849 -23.81 13.57 26.39
CA VAL A 849 -23.82 12.10 26.37
C VAL A 849 -22.88 11.58 25.28
N TYR A 850 -22.95 12.15 24.07
CA TYR A 850 -22.07 11.77 22.96
C TYR A 850 -20.59 11.97 23.28
N THR A 851 -20.25 12.96 24.10
CA THR A 851 -18.86 13.26 24.48
C THR A 851 -18.31 12.34 25.58
N GLN A 852 -19.14 11.74 26.43
CA GLN A 852 -18.67 10.73 27.40
C GLN A 852 -18.12 9.48 26.70
N PHE A 853 -18.72 9.06 25.58
CA PHE A 853 -18.21 7.97 24.74
C PHE A 853 -16.99 8.36 23.87
N SER A 854 -16.75 9.66 23.63
CA SER A 854 -15.61 10.12 22.82
C SER A 854 -14.23 9.99 23.50
N SER A 855 -14.20 9.65 24.80
CA SER A 855 -12.97 9.32 25.53
C SER A 855 -12.33 7.98 25.14
N HIS A 856 -13.06 7.13 24.40
CA HIS A 856 -12.66 5.75 24.07
C HIS A 856 -12.72 5.41 22.56
N LEU A 857 -12.86 6.39 21.66
CA LEU A 857 -12.94 6.16 20.22
C LEU A 857 -11.94 7.02 19.44
N ASP A 858 -11.08 6.35 18.67
CA ASP A 858 -10.01 6.91 17.85
C ASP A 858 -10.46 8.11 16.99
N LEU A 859 -9.81 9.26 17.18
CA LEU A 859 -9.89 10.41 16.27
C LEU A 859 -9.08 10.17 14.98
N ARG A 860 -9.43 9.12 14.23
CA ARG A 860 -8.96 8.94 12.84
C ARG A 860 -9.69 9.92 11.93
N PHE A 861 -9.09 11.10 11.75
CA PHE A 861 -9.42 12.00 10.66
C PHE A 861 -9.03 11.35 9.31
N ASN A 862 -10.05 11.10 8.48
CA ASN A 862 -9.97 10.91 7.04
C ASN A 862 -10.78 12.03 6.36
#